data_AF-A0A2P4Y5J3-F1
#
_entry.id   AF-A0A2P4Y5J3-F1
#
_cell.length_a   1.000
_cell.length_b   1.000
_cell.length_c   1.000
_cell.angle_alpha   90.00
_cell.angle_beta   90.00
_cell.angle_gamma   90.00
#
_symmetry.space_group_name_H-M   'P 1'
#
loop_
_entity.id
_entity.type
_entity.pdbx_description
1 polymer ?
#
loop_
_entity_poly.entity_id
_entity_poly.type
_entity_poly.pdbx_seq_one_letter_code
_entity_poly.pdbx_strand_id
1 'polypeptide(L)'
;MAAGPCDERKLQRDAMELLEAHVDVELGGVGAGKRDVVGFQYLKPAEALLAAQALAHEDFNQAAAQVQRILEFQTPDGLLPHLVYGPSVPSKLRWISSNRTFHPGPAFWKTKHQEGNSTSPLNTSTISAPPVAADVAWEIFRLAPYDSVLGVRTTAVQFLCRVYEPLKKLQKYLYSTRRGPIPYGLLSARHPWETFSSLSPHWKAFLADLKNAPDYRTIVDSIPEEARIRFAIGASTIFSAEDAVENLYEPMIYLASQIHHLGDHEIYRRESMAFESIPYAAGGIEAARFGVEDVEFNALILRSSFGLVNIGHVLVEHSSVCTGFTLTQKELLNDMEELHSMTKGLQGALIGTNSSRGLWNTSTDFFADSSRLSLTSVHSLRGFLPEYAAELDDDKKMRSMRHFISEPGSFSFFCTRFPASFFECSGNEVSYEVSGSMGGRPASTTWILYNYFLQRGFARNKFPGLAEYIRNKTRDMVCEATVTSTRPSLSWFLFSLAAEEPAPASISPVYDSRNAAPVQVFDDSYLGSTLAAAALLNILLPAVTPPPSPDTPPIDHHILSVIMCVELMVAFGVAMSCFLFSVYFVANRPRETRLSPASAARRRSSAGTAGKNKLNHRKEELEDRRRLSASGSSWADRYSGSSQSDYSPRSGTTPYELEESLISAEDEHYGSFDEADQPQTPSNSALKAAKKALATISPW
;
A
#
# COMPACT_ATOMS: atom_id res chain seq x y z
N MET A 1 -15.33 23.61 -24.07
CA MET A 1 -14.00 23.03 -24.35
C MET A 1 -13.84 21.82 -23.44
N ALA A 2 -13.38 20.68 -23.95
CA ALA A 2 -12.96 19.57 -23.09
C ALA A 2 -11.71 20.00 -22.29
N ALA A 3 -11.53 19.47 -21.08
CA ALA A 3 -10.24 19.54 -20.42
C ALA A 3 -9.21 18.74 -21.22
N GLY A 4 -7.93 19.14 -21.17
CA GLY A 4 -6.86 18.31 -21.72
C GLY A 4 -6.76 16.96 -20.99
N PRO A 5 -6.17 15.93 -21.62
CA PRO A 5 -5.92 14.67 -20.94
C PRO A 5 -5.06 14.89 -19.69
N CYS A 6 -5.43 14.20 -18.60
CA CYS A 6 -4.74 14.31 -17.32
C CYS A 6 -3.28 13.86 -17.43
N ASP A 7 -2.32 14.76 -17.15
CA ASP A 7 -0.91 14.41 -17.09
C ASP A 7 -0.56 13.74 -15.75
N GLU A 8 -0.65 12.41 -15.75
CA GLU A 8 -0.30 11.57 -14.62
C GLU A 8 1.17 11.72 -14.18
N ARG A 9 2.09 12.05 -15.12
CA ARG A 9 3.51 12.29 -14.80
C ARG A 9 3.72 13.63 -14.12
N LYS A 10 2.92 14.65 -14.46
CA LYS A 10 2.89 15.90 -13.69
C LYS A 10 2.39 15.63 -12.27
N LEU A 11 1.28 14.90 -12.10
CA LEU A 11 0.79 14.54 -10.75
C LEU A 11 1.83 13.79 -9.92
N GLN A 12 2.59 12.87 -10.53
CA GLN A 12 3.68 12.15 -9.87
C GLN A 12 4.81 13.10 -9.46
N ARG A 13 5.31 13.94 -10.37
CA ARG A 13 6.40 14.89 -10.08
C ARG A 13 6.00 15.92 -9.01
N ASP A 14 4.86 16.59 -9.19
CA ASP A 14 4.34 17.58 -8.25
C ASP A 14 4.15 16.99 -6.84
N ALA A 15 3.76 15.71 -6.74
CA ALA A 15 3.66 15.00 -5.46
C ALA A 15 5.02 14.64 -4.86
N MET A 16 6.02 14.30 -5.69
CA MET A 16 7.37 13.99 -5.21
C MET A 16 8.09 15.26 -4.73
N GLU A 17 8.02 16.36 -5.49
CA GLU A 17 8.54 17.68 -5.11
C GLU A 17 7.95 18.18 -3.77
N LEU A 18 6.69 17.84 -3.46
CA LEU A 18 6.09 18.10 -2.14
C LEU A 18 6.74 17.27 -1.02
N LEU A 19 6.98 15.97 -1.24
CA LEU A 19 7.64 15.12 -0.23
C LEU A 19 9.09 15.54 0.00
N GLU A 20 9.86 15.80 -1.07
CA GLU A 20 11.22 16.32 -0.97
C GLU A 20 11.28 17.64 -0.20
N ALA A 21 10.39 18.58 -0.53
CA ALA A 21 10.33 19.88 0.13
C ALA A 21 9.80 19.81 1.59
N HIS A 22 9.39 18.64 2.06
CA HIS A 22 8.98 18.33 3.44
C HIS A 22 10.00 17.47 4.20
N VAL A 23 11.15 17.10 3.62
CA VAL A 23 12.23 16.39 4.31
C VAL A 23 12.84 17.27 5.41
N ASP A 24 12.69 16.84 6.68
CA ASP A 24 13.30 17.49 7.83
C ASP A 24 14.57 16.74 8.24
N VAL A 25 15.74 17.38 8.08
CA VAL A 25 17.06 16.75 8.27
C VAL A 25 17.36 16.46 9.75
N GLU A 26 16.78 17.23 10.69
CA GLU A 26 17.03 17.04 12.13
C GLU A 26 16.22 15.85 12.67
N LEU A 27 14.97 15.72 12.21
CA LEU A 27 14.14 14.54 12.45
C LEU A 27 14.59 13.33 11.62
N GLY A 28 15.20 13.54 10.46
CA GLY A 28 15.72 12.47 9.60
C GLY A 28 14.63 11.78 8.78
N GLY A 29 13.66 12.54 8.28
CA GLY A 29 12.59 12.04 7.42
C GLY A 29 11.59 13.13 7.02
N VAL A 30 10.64 12.78 6.15
CA VAL A 30 9.56 13.70 5.74
C VAL A 30 8.68 14.05 6.94
N GLY A 31 8.64 15.35 7.27
CA GLY A 31 7.77 15.90 8.32
C GLY A 31 6.31 16.01 7.87
N ALA A 32 5.42 16.43 8.77
CA ALA A 32 4.00 16.58 8.44
C ALA A 32 3.72 17.75 7.47
N GLY A 33 4.64 18.73 7.42
CA GLY A 33 4.64 19.83 6.44
C GLY A 33 5.79 20.81 6.63
N LYS A 34 5.89 21.82 5.75
CA LYS A 34 6.81 22.94 5.97
C LYS A 34 6.45 23.70 7.24
N ARG A 35 7.48 24.10 8.01
CA ARG A 35 7.33 24.66 9.38
C ARG A 35 6.49 25.95 9.41
N ASP A 36 6.46 26.72 8.33
CA ASP A 36 5.62 27.92 8.14
C ASP A 36 4.14 27.59 7.83
N VAL A 37 3.86 26.42 7.26
CA VAL A 37 2.51 25.95 6.90
C VAL A 37 1.84 25.25 8.08
N VAL A 38 2.54 24.35 8.78
CA VAL A 38 2.00 23.60 9.95
C VAL A 38 2.24 24.30 11.29
N GLY A 39 3.12 25.30 11.31
CA GLY A 39 3.37 26.20 12.45
C GLY A 39 4.44 25.74 13.45
N PHE A 40 4.84 24.46 13.45
CA PHE A 40 5.98 23.97 14.23
C PHE A 40 6.67 22.74 13.60
N GLN A 41 7.87 22.40 14.06
CA GLN A 41 8.64 21.25 13.58
C GLN A 41 8.17 19.95 14.25
N TYR A 42 7.58 19.02 13.49
CA TYR A 42 7.27 17.68 13.97
C TYR A 42 7.17 16.65 12.84
N LEU A 43 7.25 15.39 13.23
CA LEU A 43 7.03 14.22 12.39
C LEU A 43 5.95 13.34 13.04
N LYS A 44 5.04 12.83 12.21
CA LYS A 44 4.07 11.79 12.56
C LYS A 44 4.55 10.46 11.99
N PRO A 45 4.99 9.48 12.81
CA PRO A 45 5.55 8.24 12.31
C PRO A 45 4.71 7.50 11.26
N ALA A 46 3.38 7.38 11.41
CA ALA A 46 2.55 6.68 10.42
C ALA A 46 2.47 7.40 9.06
N GLU A 47 2.40 8.73 9.04
CA GLU A 47 2.38 9.50 7.80
C GLU A 47 3.76 9.50 7.12
N ALA A 48 4.83 9.67 7.92
CA ALA A 48 6.21 9.63 7.44
C ALA A 48 6.63 8.22 6.97
N LEU A 49 6.02 7.16 7.50
CA LEU A 49 6.16 5.79 6.99
C LEU A 49 5.52 5.65 5.60
N LEU A 50 4.30 6.15 5.39
CA LEU A 50 3.66 6.16 4.06
C LEU A 50 4.44 7.04 3.06
N ALA A 51 5.03 8.15 3.51
CA ALA A 51 5.93 8.97 2.71
C ALA A 51 7.22 8.22 2.34
N ALA A 52 7.81 7.44 3.25
CA ALA A 52 8.94 6.56 2.92
C ALA A 52 8.56 5.50 1.88
N GLN A 53 7.33 4.96 1.93
CA GLN A 53 6.84 4.03 0.92
C GLN A 53 6.75 4.68 -0.46
N ALA A 54 6.34 5.95 -0.53
CA ALA A 54 6.31 6.71 -1.78
C ALA A 54 7.72 7.05 -2.31
N LEU A 55 8.65 7.47 -1.43
CA LEU A 55 10.04 7.75 -1.79
C LEU A 55 10.77 6.52 -2.33
N ALA A 56 10.42 5.31 -1.86
CA ALA A 56 11.04 4.05 -2.29
C ALA A 56 10.81 3.71 -3.77
N HIS A 57 9.93 4.43 -4.48
CA HIS A 57 9.80 4.34 -5.94
C HIS A 57 10.95 5.02 -6.71
N GLU A 58 11.68 5.95 -6.09
CA GLU A 58 12.79 6.69 -6.70
C GLU A 58 14.12 6.48 -5.95
N ASP A 59 14.15 6.61 -4.62
CA ASP A 59 15.32 6.24 -3.79
C ASP A 59 14.93 5.30 -2.64
N PHE A 60 15.17 4.00 -2.87
CA PHE A 60 15.06 2.95 -1.87
C PHE A 60 15.94 3.20 -0.62
N ASN A 61 17.13 3.78 -0.77
CA ASN A 61 18.06 3.99 0.34
C ASN A 61 17.60 5.14 1.24
N GLN A 62 17.11 6.23 0.67
CA GLN A 62 16.47 7.32 1.41
C GLN A 62 15.26 6.80 2.20
N ALA A 63 14.37 6.04 1.54
CA ALA A 63 13.22 5.41 2.19
C ALA A 63 13.62 4.45 3.32
N ALA A 64 14.57 3.55 3.06
CA ALA A 64 15.08 2.60 4.05
C ALA A 64 15.71 3.32 5.26
N ALA A 65 16.46 4.40 5.02
CA ALA A 65 17.06 5.23 6.07
C ALA A 65 15.99 5.98 6.87
N GLN A 66 14.93 6.48 6.24
CA GLN A 66 13.80 7.12 6.91
C GLN A 66 13.00 6.14 7.79
N VAL A 67 12.82 4.88 7.36
CA VAL A 67 12.16 3.85 8.20
C VAL A 67 13.02 3.48 9.40
N GLN A 68 14.31 3.22 9.22
CA GLN A 68 15.27 3.09 10.34
C GLN A 68 15.17 4.31 11.26
N ARG A 69 15.16 5.49 10.63
CA ARG A 69 14.90 6.83 11.16
C ARG A 69 13.80 6.85 12.22
N ILE A 70 12.60 6.55 11.75
CA ILE A 70 11.35 6.61 12.51
C ILE A 70 11.32 5.58 13.65
N LEU A 71 11.97 4.42 13.47
CA LEU A 71 12.00 3.35 14.48
C LEU A 71 12.95 3.67 15.65
N GLU A 72 13.92 4.58 15.50
CA GLU A 72 14.71 5.12 16.63
C GLU A 72 13.86 5.90 17.63
N PHE A 73 12.69 6.40 17.23
CA PHE A 73 11.77 7.14 18.11
C PHE A 73 10.87 6.24 18.97
N GLN A 74 11.03 4.90 18.90
CA GLN A 74 10.35 4.00 19.81
C GLN A 74 10.80 4.20 21.26
N THR A 75 9.85 4.04 22.19
CA THR A 75 10.16 4.03 23.62
C THR A 75 10.98 2.78 24.03
N PRO A 76 11.62 2.78 25.22
CA PRO A 76 12.33 1.61 25.73
C PRO A 76 11.50 0.32 25.81
N ASP A 77 10.18 0.43 26.00
CA ASP A 77 9.18 -0.64 26.01
C ASP A 77 8.60 -1.00 24.63
N GLY A 78 8.74 -0.13 23.61
CA GLY A 78 8.43 -0.45 22.21
C GLY A 78 7.27 0.30 21.57
N LEU A 79 6.64 1.25 22.27
CA LEU A 79 5.65 2.15 21.68
C LEU A 79 6.30 3.00 20.59
N LEU A 80 5.74 2.98 19.37
CA LEU A 80 6.03 3.98 18.34
C LEU A 80 5.04 5.14 18.52
N PRO A 81 5.48 6.35 18.89
CA PRO A 81 4.58 7.46 19.27
C PRO A 81 3.85 8.06 18.06
N HIS A 82 2.65 8.62 18.28
CA HIS A 82 1.89 9.35 17.25
C HIS A 82 2.58 10.64 16.77
N LEU A 83 3.26 11.36 17.67
CA LEU A 83 4.01 12.60 17.39
C LEU A 83 5.44 12.53 17.91
N VAL A 84 6.37 13.05 17.11
CA VAL A 84 7.77 13.32 17.47
C VAL A 84 8.03 14.80 17.24
N TYR A 85 8.29 15.55 18.32
CA TYR A 85 8.54 17.00 18.25
C TYR A 85 10.01 17.27 17.96
N GLY A 86 10.27 18.11 16.96
CA GLY A 86 11.64 18.50 16.59
C GLY A 86 12.33 19.40 17.60
N PRO A 87 13.67 19.54 17.51
CA PRO A 87 14.47 20.36 18.44
C PRO A 87 14.03 21.83 18.49
N SER A 88 13.38 22.37 17.46
CA SER A 88 12.86 23.75 17.49
C SER A 88 11.60 23.94 18.35
N VAL A 89 11.03 22.89 18.94
CA VAL A 89 9.81 22.97 19.77
C VAL A 89 10.17 23.03 21.26
N PRO A 90 9.92 24.14 21.97
CA PRO A 90 10.29 24.26 23.38
C PRO A 90 9.62 23.20 24.26
N SER A 91 10.43 22.36 24.90
CA SER A 91 10.00 21.16 25.64
C SER A 91 9.14 21.41 26.89
N LYS A 92 8.90 22.68 27.23
CA LYS A 92 8.05 23.16 28.33
C LYS A 92 6.64 23.61 27.88
N LEU A 93 6.36 23.65 26.57
CA LEU A 93 5.02 23.99 26.08
C LEU A 93 4.04 22.85 26.36
N ARG A 94 2.98 23.12 27.14
CA ARG A 94 1.84 22.21 27.33
C ARG A 94 0.85 22.28 26.16
N TRP A 95 0.76 23.44 25.52
CA TRP A 95 -0.08 23.71 24.36
C TRP A 95 0.76 24.46 23.33
N ILE A 96 0.59 24.17 22.05
CA ILE A 96 1.27 24.87 20.95
C ILE A 96 0.26 25.76 20.25
N SER A 97 0.52 27.07 20.22
CA SER A 97 -0.25 28.00 19.41
C SER A 97 0.24 27.93 17.96
N SER A 98 -0.49 27.21 17.11
CA SER A 98 -0.31 27.16 15.66
C SER A 98 -1.57 27.69 14.97
N ASN A 99 -1.38 28.22 13.75
CA ASN A 99 -2.48 28.64 12.88
C ASN A 99 -3.25 27.45 12.27
N ARG A 100 -2.66 26.24 12.24
CA ARG A 100 -3.24 25.05 11.59
C ARG A 100 -3.44 23.83 12.49
N THR A 101 -2.69 23.71 13.57
CA THR A 101 -2.70 22.50 14.43
C THR A 101 -3.08 22.83 15.87
N PHE A 102 -3.95 22.02 16.46
CA PHE A 102 -4.47 22.15 17.83
C PHE A 102 -3.76 21.22 18.84
N HIS A 103 -2.76 20.44 18.38
CA HIS A 103 -2.14 19.35 19.13
C HIS A 103 -1.57 19.82 20.50
N PRO A 104 -1.66 18.97 21.55
CA PRO A 104 -0.94 19.21 22.79
C PRO A 104 0.56 19.39 22.55
N GLY A 105 1.24 20.13 23.42
CA GLY A 105 2.69 20.34 23.36
C GLY A 105 3.49 19.29 24.13
N PRO A 106 4.83 19.26 23.99
CA PRO A 106 5.72 18.35 24.70
C PRO A 106 5.45 18.18 26.20
N ALA A 107 5.13 19.26 26.93
CA ALA A 107 4.90 19.22 28.38
C ALA A 107 3.48 18.78 28.79
N PHE A 108 2.60 18.47 27.84
CA PHE A 108 1.39 17.69 28.11
C PHE A 108 1.73 16.21 28.33
N TRP A 109 2.64 15.67 27.50
CA TRP A 109 2.98 14.24 27.47
C TRP A 109 3.96 13.79 28.57
N LYS A 110 4.81 14.70 29.08
CA LYS A 110 5.86 14.38 30.06
C LYS A 110 5.30 14.01 31.43
N THR A 111 5.61 12.80 31.90
CA THR A 111 5.37 12.41 33.29
C THR A 111 6.41 13.04 34.23
N LYS A 112 6.05 13.29 35.49
CA LYS A 112 6.95 13.89 36.50
C LYS A 112 8.23 13.07 36.74
N HIS A 113 8.22 11.78 36.39
CA HIS A 113 9.36 10.87 36.56
C HIS A 113 10.30 10.80 35.34
N GLN A 114 9.92 11.37 34.18
CA GLN A 114 10.77 11.38 32.99
C GLN A 114 11.94 12.37 33.06
N GLU A 115 11.99 13.27 34.05
CA GLU A 115 13.08 14.26 34.20
C GLU A 115 14.47 13.63 34.46
N GLY A 116 14.54 12.35 34.85
CA GLY A 116 15.79 11.69 35.26
C GLY A 116 16.37 10.64 34.30
N ASN A 117 15.63 10.12 33.31
CA ASN A 117 16.04 8.86 32.65
C ASN A 117 15.62 8.65 31.17
N SER A 118 15.21 9.69 30.43
CA SER A 118 14.98 9.56 28.98
C SER A 118 16.31 9.51 28.22
N THR A 119 16.62 8.39 27.57
CA THR A 119 17.76 8.26 26.65
C THR A 119 17.48 8.81 25.25
N SER A 120 16.22 9.05 24.89
CA SER A 120 15.87 9.78 23.66
C SER A 120 15.95 11.29 23.91
N PRO A 121 16.66 12.06 23.06
CA PRO A 121 16.81 13.51 23.22
C PRO A 121 15.61 14.33 22.71
N LEU A 122 14.66 13.69 22.01
CA LEU A 122 13.48 14.34 21.44
C LEU A 122 12.24 14.08 22.31
N ASN A 123 11.30 15.02 22.28
CA ASN A 123 10.02 14.87 22.97
C ASN A 123 9.04 14.12 22.07
N THR A 124 8.19 13.27 22.64
CA THR A 124 7.21 12.46 21.90
C THR A 124 5.86 12.42 22.61
N SER A 125 4.80 12.01 21.91
CA SER A 125 3.50 11.69 22.53
C SER A 125 3.48 10.32 23.19
N THR A 126 2.61 10.09 24.17
CA THR A 126 2.41 8.78 24.82
C THR A 126 1.37 7.87 24.13
N ILE A 127 0.75 8.35 23.04
CA ILE A 127 -0.23 7.62 22.22
C ILE A 127 0.50 6.92 21.06
N SER A 128 0.00 5.76 20.59
CA SER A 128 0.59 5.03 19.46
C SER A 128 0.35 5.74 18.13
N ALA A 129 1.32 5.67 17.22
CA ALA A 129 1.04 5.85 15.80
C ALA A 129 0.11 4.73 15.28
N PRO A 130 -0.70 4.99 14.24
CA PRO A 130 -1.41 3.95 13.50
C PRO A 130 -0.48 2.79 13.09
N PRO A 131 -0.87 1.53 13.31
CA PRO A 131 0.05 0.38 13.31
C PRO A 131 0.35 -0.14 11.89
N VAL A 132 1.03 0.66 11.07
CA VAL A 132 1.39 0.35 9.66
C VAL A 132 2.86 -0.05 9.44
N ALA A 133 3.71 0.07 10.47
CA ALA A 133 5.16 0.11 10.30
C ALA A 133 5.80 -1.14 9.63
N ALA A 134 5.35 -2.35 9.97
CA ALA A 134 5.91 -3.57 9.38
C ALA A 134 5.28 -3.92 8.01
N ASP A 135 4.10 -3.38 7.70
CA ASP A 135 3.53 -3.45 6.35
C ASP A 135 4.32 -2.52 5.42
N VAL A 136 4.49 -1.24 5.81
CA VAL A 136 5.31 -0.27 5.07
C VAL A 136 6.74 -0.77 4.83
N ALA A 137 7.39 -1.34 5.85
CA ALA A 137 8.73 -1.91 5.69
C ALA A 137 8.75 -3.10 4.70
N TRP A 138 7.70 -3.92 4.70
CA TRP A 138 7.53 -4.99 3.72
C TRP A 138 7.29 -4.43 2.30
N GLU A 139 6.43 -3.43 2.14
CA GLU A 139 6.16 -2.78 0.86
C GLU A 139 7.42 -2.10 0.29
N ILE A 140 8.20 -1.39 1.11
CA ILE A 140 9.49 -0.80 0.72
C ILE A 140 10.48 -1.89 0.26
N PHE A 141 10.53 -3.05 0.92
CA PHE A 141 11.30 -4.20 0.45
C PHE A 141 10.80 -4.75 -0.91
N ARG A 142 9.49 -4.70 -1.18
CA ARG A 142 8.92 -5.08 -2.50
C ARG A 142 9.27 -4.09 -3.60
N LEU A 143 9.38 -2.79 -3.28
CA LEU A 143 9.79 -1.73 -4.19
C LEU A 143 11.31 -1.69 -4.45
N ALA A 144 12.12 -2.27 -3.57
CA ALA A 144 13.57 -2.29 -3.73
C ALA A 144 14.00 -2.82 -5.12
N PRO A 145 15.02 -2.21 -5.76
CA PRO A 145 15.59 -2.70 -7.01
C PRO A 145 16.28 -4.06 -6.81
N TYR A 146 16.59 -4.72 -7.92
CA TYR A 146 17.40 -5.94 -7.91
C TYR A 146 18.89 -5.57 -8.03
N ASP A 147 19.69 -5.89 -7.01
CA ASP A 147 21.12 -5.55 -6.96
C ASP A 147 21.98 -6.39 -7.94
N SER A 148 21.40 -7.39 -8.60
CA SER A 148 22.13 -8.35 -9.43
C SER A 148 21.25 -9.00 -10.52
N VAL A 149 21.91 -9.46 -11.60
CA VAL A 149 21.30 -10.23 -12.70
C VAL A 149 20.62 -11.52 -12.20
N LEU A 150 21.06 -12.05 -11.06
CA LEU A 150 20.50 -13.25 -10.41
C LEU A 150 19.27 -12.95 -9.52
N GLY A 151 18.78 -11.71 -9.49
CA GLY A 151 17.58 -11.33 -8.74
C GLY A 151 17.77 -11.20 -7.22
N VAL A 152 19.01 -11.21 -6.73
CA VAL A 152 19.30 -11.01 -5.29
C VAL A 152 19.13 -9.53 -4.92
N ARG A 153 18.47 -9.26 -3.79
CA ARG A 153 18.27 -7.93 -3.20
C ARG A 153 19.04 -7.80 -1.87
N THR A 154 20.37 -7.84 -1.92
CA THR A 154 21.23 -7.76 -0.72
C THR A 154 21.05 -6.46 0.07
N THR A 155 20.85 -5.32 -0.62
CA THR A 155 20.60 -4.01 0.02
C THR A 155 19.25 -4.02 0.76
N ALA A 156 18.23 -4.60 0.13
CA ALA A 156 16.88 -4.71 0.69
C ALA A 156 16.81 -5.69 1.87
N VAL A 157 17.50 -6.84 1.78
CA VAL A 157 17.66 -7.76 2.91
C VAL A 157 18.38 -7.06 4.06
N GLN A 158 19.47 -6.34 3.78
CA GLN A 158 20.22 -5.59 4.81
C GLN A 158 19.36 -4.51 5.50
N PHE A 159 18.44 -3.87 4.79
CA PHE A 159 17.42 -3.01 5.40
C PHE A 159 16.51 -3.80 6.35
N LEU A 160 15.94 -4.93 5.91
CA LEU A 160 15.10 -5.80 6.74
C LEU A 160 15.81 -6.28 8.02
N CYS A 161 17.09 -6.64 7.94
CA CYS A 161 17.90 -7.04 9.10
C CYS A 161 17.90 -5.98 10.22
N ARG A 162 17.90 -4.69 9.86
CA ARG A 162 17.99 -3.57 10.81
C ARG A 162 16.64 -3.21 11.43
N VAL A 163 15.55 -3.39 10.70
CA VAL A 163 14.20 -3.01 11.17
C VAL A 163 13.44 -4.14 11.85
N TYR A 164 13.82 -5.41 11.64
CA TYR A 164 13.09 -6.56 12.20
C TYR A 164 12.91 -6.52 13.72
N GLU A 165 13.98 -6.26 14.48
CA GLU A 165 13.90 -6.19 15.95
C GLU A 165 13.00 -5.04 16.46
N PRO A 166 13.20 -3.77 16.03
CA PRO A 166 12.26 -2.69 16.35
C PRO A 166 10.80 -2.98 15.95
N LEU A 167 10.56 -3.60 14.80
CA LEU A 167 9.20 -3.94 14.36
C LEU A 167 8.60 -5.06 15.23
N LYS A 168 9.37 -6.10 15.55
CA LYS A 168 8.98 -7.16 16.49
C LYS A 168 8.70 -6.61 17.89
N LYS A 169 9.50 -5.66 18.35
CA LYS A 169 9.32 -4.96 19.63
C LYS A 169 8.01 -4.19 19.68
N LEU A 170 7.71 -3.39 18.65
CA LEU A 170 6.42 -2.69 18.50
C LEU A 170 5.25 -3.68 18.46
N GLN A 171 5.39 -4.77 17.72
CA GLN A 171 4.35 -5.79 17.60
C GLN A 171 4.08 -6.48 18.96
N LYS A 172 5.13 -6.83 19.72
CA LYS A 172 5.04 -7.41 21.07
C LYS A 172 4.52 -6.39 22.10
N TYR A 173 4.83 -5.10 21.97
CA TYR A 173 4.23 -4.02 22.77
C TYR A 173 2.71 -3.92 22.56
N LEU A 174 2.26 -3.90 21.29
CA LEU A 174 0.83 -3.77 20.99
C LEU A 174 0.04 -5.03 21.37
N TYR A 175 0.55 -6.24 21.11
CA TYR A 175 -0.08 -7.49 21.54
C TYR A 175 -0.06 -7.73 23.06
N SER A 176 0.83 -7.09 23.83
CA SER A 176 0.85 -7.19 25.30
C SER A 176 -0.03 -6.13 25.97
N THR A 177 -0.04 -4.89 25.46
CA THR A 177 -0.80 -3.79 26.08
C THR A 177 -2.26 -3.69 25.63
N ARG A 178 -2.60 -4.14 24.41
CA ARG A 178 -3.93 -3.87 23.80
C ARG A 178 -4.87 -5.08 23.74
N ARG A 179 -4.40 -6.25 24.15
CA ARG A 179 -5.14 -7.51 24.07
C ARG A 179 -6.25 -7.58 25.12
N GLY A 180 -7.48 -7.89 24.67
CA GLY A 180 -8.60 -8.19 25.56
C GLY A 180 -8.40 -9.47 26.39
N PRO A 181 -9.38 -9.89 27.20
CA PRO A 181 -9.26 -11.08 28.07
C PRO A 181 -9.15 -12.40 27.30
N ILE A 182 -9.48 -12.42 26.00
CA ILE A 182 -9.42 -13.62 25.16
C ILE A 182 -7.99 -13.78 24.59
N PRO A 183 -7.32 -14.93 24.77
CA PRO A 183 -6.04 -15.17 24.13
C PRO A 183 -6.22 -15.19 22.60
N TYR A 184 -5.51 -14.29 21.93
CA TYR A 184 -5.51 -14.12 20.47
C TYR A 184 -6.81 -13.55 19.87
N GLY A 185 -7.63 -12.89 20.70
CA GLY A 185 -8.74 -12.06 20.23
C GLY A 185 -8.31 -10.71 19.66
N LEU A 186 -9.29 -9.83 19.48
CA LEU A 186 -9.11 -8.44 19.02
C LEU A 186 -8.28 -7.60 19.99
N LEU A 187 -7.74 -6.50 19.46
CA LEU A 187 -6.94 -5.52 20.17
C LEU A 187 -7.71 -4.20 20.31
N SER A 188 -7.63 -3.59 21.48
CA SER A 188 -8.27 -2.30 21.79
C SER A 188 -7.41 -1.11 21.40
N ALA A 189 -7.91 -0.30 20.48
CA ALA A 189 -7.48 1.09 20.33
C ALA A 189 -7.83 1.85 21.62
N ARG A 190 -6.87 2.57 22.19
CA ARG A 190 -7.02 3.37 23.42
C ARG A 190 -7.19 4.86 23.14
N HIS A 191 -6.95 5.31 21.91
CA HIS A 191 -7.20 6.70 21.51
C HIS A 191 -7.56 6.80 20.02
N PRO A 192 -8.47 7.71 19.60
CA PRO A 192 -8.79 7.92 18.18
C PRO A 192 -7.60 8.23 17.28
N TRP A 193 -6.56 8.92 17.78
CA TRP A 193 -5.31 9.21 17.04
C TRP A 193 -4.43 7.97 16.77
N GLU A 194 -4.79 6.79 17.29
CA GLU A 194 -4.18 5.50 16.91
C GLU A 194 -4.77 4.95 15.59
N THR A 195 -5.68 5.71 14.97
CA THR A 195 -6.27 5.48 13.64
C THR A 195 -6.08 6.73 12.75
N PHE A 196 -6.17 6.56 11.44
CA PHE A 196 -6.24 7.67 10.49
C PHE A 196 -7.65 8.27 10.42
N SER A 197 -8.70 7.57 10.85
CA SER A 197 -10.08 8.09 10.94
C SER A 197 -10.44 8.69 12.31
N SER A 198 -9.50 9.40 12.95
CA SER A 198 -9.71 10.00 14.27
C SER A 198 -10.92 10.96 14.37
N LEU A 199 -11.34 11.59 13.26
CA LEU A 199 -12.57 12.39 13.17
C LEU A 199 -13.82 11.63 12.70
N SER A 200 -13.76 10.32 12.47
CA SER A 200 -14.95 9.60 12.00
C SER A 200 -16.03 9.56 13.10
N PRO A 201 -17.31 9.88 12.80
CA PRO A 201 -18.39 10.00 13.80
C PRO A 201 -18.60 8.81 14.74
N HIS A 202 -18.14 7.61 14.38
CA HIS A 202 -18.23 6.40 15.22
C HIS A 202 -17.57 6.60 16.60
N TRP A 203 -16.48 7.38 16.68
CA TRP A 203 -15.82 7.70 17.95
C TRP A 203 -16.74 8.39 18.95
N LYS A 204 -17.70 9.21 18.51
CA LYS A 204 -18.58 9.99 19.40
C LYS A 204 -19.31 9.11 20.43
N ALA A 205 -19.79 7.94 20.01
CA ALA A 205 -20.56 7.05 20.87
C ALA A 205 -19.67 6.34 21.91
N PHE A 206 -18.44 5.98 21.54
CA PHE A 206 -17.46 5.43 22.49
C PHE A 206 -16.91 6.48 23.46
N LEU A 207 -16.76 7.73 23.01
CA LEU A 207 -16.23 8.84 23.81
C LEU A 207 -17.26 9.45 24.77
N ALA A 208 -18.56 9.25 24.55
CA ALA A 208 -19.62 9.87 25.34
C ALA A 208 -19.55 9.55 26.86
N ASP A 209 -19.25 8.30 27.21
CA ASP A 209 -19.23 7.84 28.61
C ASP A 209 -18.15 8.54 29.46
N LEU A 210 -17.08 9.03 28.84
CA LEU A 210 -15.95 9.71 29.50
C LEU A 210 -16.38 11.01 30.19
N LYS A 211 -17.44 11.66 29.70
CA LYS A 211 -18.01 12.89 30.27
C LYS A 211 -18.54 12.70 31.70
N ASN A 212 -18.74 11.45 32.13
CA ASN A 212 -19.21 11.09 33.46
C ASN A 212 -18.07 10.94 34.49
N ALA A 213 -16.79 11.01 34.07
CA ALA A 213 -15.67 10.89 34.97
C ALA A 213 -15.53 12.13 35.88
N PRO A 214 -15.19 11.97 37.18
CA PRO A 214 -15.28 13.05 38.17
C PRO A 214 -14.27 14.19 37.94
N ASP A 215 -13.17 13.92 37.23
CA ASP A 215 -12.12 14.86 36.90
C ASP A 215 -12.20 15.40 35.45
N TYR A 216 -13.14 14.92 34.63
CA TYR A 216 -13.30 15.29 33.21
C TYR A 216 -13.25 16.81 33.01
N ARG A 217 -14.11 17.55 33.73
CA ARG A 217 -14.18 19.01 33.64
C ARG A 217 -12.87 19.68 34.01
N THR A 218 -12.23 19.26 35.11
CA THR A 218 -10.94 19.81 35.58
C THR A 218 -9.83 19.73 34.52
N ILE A 219 -9.82 18.66 33.71
CA ILE A 219 -8.89 18.52 32.59
C ILE A 219 -9.32 19.38 31.40
N VAL A 220 -10.60 19.32 31.04
CA VAL A 220 -11.19 19.94 29.85
C VAL A 220 -11.24 21.48 29.94
N ASP A 221 -11.43 22.02 31.13
CA ASP A 221 -11.32 23.45 31.45
C ASP A 221 -9.87 23.96 31.32
N SER A 222 -8.87 23.07 31.20
CA SER A 222 -7.45 23.42 30.94
C SER A 222 -7.08 23.50 29.45
N ILE A 223 -8.04 23.31 28.55
CA ILE A 223 -7.88 23.43 27.09
C ILE A 223 -8.07 24.90 26.66
N PRO A 224 -7.07 25.55 26.03
CA PRO A 224 -7.18 26.93 25.56
C PRO A 224 -8.28 27.12 24.52
N GLU A 225 -8.93 28.28 24.55
CA GLU A 225 -10.00 28.62 23.61
C GLU A 225 -9.51 28.67 22.16
N GLU A 226 -8.27 29.10 21.94
CA GLU A 226 -7.65 29.05 20.62
C GLU A 226 -7.54 27.62 20.08
N ALA A 227 -7.27 26.63 20.95
CA ALA A 227 -7.17 25.23 20.54
C ALA A 227 -8.56 24.64 20.23
N ARG A 228 -9.59 25.00 21.01
CA ARG A 228 -11.00 24.65 20.78
C ARG A 228 -11.49 25.19 19.43
N ILE A 229 -11.28 26.48 19.18
CA ILE A 229 -11.63 27.14 17.91
C ILE A 229 -10.86 26.51 16.72
N ARG A 230 -9.57 26.19 16.86
CA ARG A 230 -8.79 25.53 15.80
C ARG A 230 -9.30 24.12 15.48
N PHE A 231 -9.66 23.33 16.49
CA PHE A 231 -10.30 22.02 16.28
C PHE A 231 -11.62 22.17 15.53
N ALA A 232 -12.51 23.06 16.02
CA ALA A 232 -13.81 23.33 15.40
C ALA A 232 -13.70 23.73 13.93
N ILE A 233 -12.75 24.62 13.57
CA ILE A 233 -12.52 25.04 12.18
C ILE A 233 -12.14 23.84 11.30
N GLY A 234 -11.19 23.00 11.72
CA GLY A 234 -10.78 21.82 10.95
C GLY A 234 -11.88 20.75 10.83
N ALA A 235 -12.69 20.59 11.87
CA ALA A 235 -13.78 19.61 11.94
C ALA A 235 -15.10 20.07 11.28
N SER A 236 -15.21 21.38 10.93
CA SER A 236 -16.42 22.04 10.41
C SER A 236 -17.03 21.44 9.13
N THR A 237 -16.28 20.58 8.45
CA THR A 237 -16.68 19.87 7.23
C THR A 237 -17.44 18.57 7.50
N ILE A 238 -17.44 18.10 8.75
CA ILE A 238 -18.07 16.85 9.21
C ILE A 238 -19.05 17.12 10.38
N PHE A 239 -18.79 18.13 11.22
CA PHE A 239 -19.55 18.44 12.45
C PHE A 239 -19.83 19.94 12.59
N SER A 240 -20.74 20.32 13.50
CA SER A 240 -20.82 21.71 13.96
C SER A 240 -19.61 22.04 14.87
N ALA A 241 -19.37 23.33 15.14
CA ALA A 241 -18.25 23.76 15.98
C ALA A 241 -18.37 23.22 17.41
N GLU A 242 -19.58 23.24 17.95
CA GLU A 242 -19.95 22.77 19.28
C GLU A 242 -19.81 21.24 19.36
N ASP A 243 -20.39 20.53 18.39
CA ASP A 243 -20.36 19.07 18.33
C ASP A 243 -18.94 18.51 18.14
N ALA A 244 -18.12 19.18 17.33
CA ALA A 244 -16.71 18.86 17.16
C ALA A 244 -15.92 18.98 18.47
N VAL A 245 -16.10 20.08 19.21
CA VAL A 245 -15.36 20.33 20.45
C VAL A 245 -15.89 19.42 21.56
N GLU A 246 -17.18 19.49 21.87
CA GLU A 246 -17.76 18.78 23.01
C GLU A 246 -17.74 17.26 22.84
N ASN A 247 -18.03 16.72 21.65
CA ASN A 247 -18.26 15.28 21.47
C ASN A 247 -17.09 14.52 20.82
N LEU A 248 -16.01 15.22 20.44
CA LEU A 248 -14.77 14.60 19.95
C LEU A 248 -13.51 15.19 20.62
N TYR A 249 -13.31 16.51 20.61
CA TYR A 249 -12.05 17.09 21.07
C TYR A 249 -11.81 16.94 22.58
N GLU A 250 -12.79 17.36 23.39
CA GLU A 250 -12.65 17.32 24.84
C GLU A 250 -12.44 15.90 25.38
N PRO A 251 -13.19 14.86 24.93
CA PRO A 251 -12.92 13.48 25.34
C PRO A 251 -11.57 12.94 24.85
N MET A 252 -11.10 13.34 23.66
CA MET A 252 -9.74 12.99 23.19
C MET A 252 -8.66 13.58 24.11
N ILE A 253 -8.73 14.87 24.44
CA ILE A 253 -7.78 15.48 25.38
C ILE A 253 -7.86 14.82 26.76
N TYR A 254 -9.05 14.48 27.24
CA TYR A 254 -9.22 13.76 28.48
C TYR A 254 -8.52 12.38 28.45
N LEU A 255 -8.77 11.55 27.43
CA LEU A 255 -8.06 10.27 27.28
C LEU A 255 -6.54 10.46 27.19
N ALA A 256 -6.09 11.42 26.40
CA ALA A 256 -4.68 11.74 26.23
C ALA A 256 -4.01 12.12 27.57
N SER A 257 -4.74 12.79 28.49
CA SER A 257 -4.23 13.07 29.84
C SER A 257 -4.29 11.86 30.77
N GLN A 258 -5.26 10.94 30.63
CA GLN A 258 -5.34 9.74 31.46
C GLN A 258 -4.26 8.70 31.10
N ILE A 259 -3.87 8.61 29.82
CA ILE A 259 -2.77 7.73 29.36
C ILE A 259 -1.43 8.07 30.04
N HIS A 260 -1.25 9.30 30.53
CA HIS A 260 -0.10 9.77 31.32
C HIS A 260 0.05 9.04 32.66
N HIS A 261 -1.07 8.76 33.34
CA HIS A 261 -1.09 8.23 34.72
C HIS A 261 -0.86 6.71 34.79
N LEU A 262 -0.79 6.02 33.65
CA LEU A 262 -0.58 4.57 33.55
C LEU A 262 0.78 4.07 34.08
N GLY A 263 1.72 4.97 34.36
CA GLY A 263 3.05 4.61 34.86
C GLY A 263 3.14 4.36 36.38
N ASP A 264 2.11 4.68 37.16
CA ASP A 264 2.19 4.78 38.63
C ASP A 264 1.24 3.82 39.39
N HIS A 265 0.60 2.87 38.68
CA HIS A 265 -0.34 1.91 39.25
C HIS A 265 -0.03 0.47 38.84
N GLU A 266 0.02 -0.46 39.82
CA GLU A 266 0.22 -1.91 39.60
C GLU A 266 -0.94 -2.62 38.88
N ILE A 267 -1.95 -1.90 38.40
CA ILE A 267 -3.28 -2.40 37.99
C ILE A 267 -3.25 -3.28 36.73
N TYR A 268 -2.17 -3.27 35.95
CA TYR A 268 -1.97 -4.21 34.82
C TYR A 268 -1.09 -5.42 35.17
N ARG A 269 -0.69 -5.60 36.44
CA ARG A 269 -0.07 -6.83 36.91
C ARG A 269 -1.15 -7.92 36.96
N ARG A 270 -1.04 -8.89 36.04
CA ARG A 270 -2.02 -9.98 35.87
C ARG A 270 -2.25 -10.77 37.17
N GLU A 271 -3.44 -10.62 37.74
CA GLU A 271 -4.15 -11.66 38.49
C GLU A 271 -5.68 -11.41 38.39
N SER A 272 -6.46 -12.50 38.39
CA SER A 272 -7.94 -12.63 38.33
C SER A 272 -8.83 -11.36 38.39
N MET A 273 -9.86 -11.19 37.55
CA MET A 273 -11.06 -12.05 37.53
C MET A 273 -11.86 -12.00 36.20
N ALA A 274 -12.92 -12.81 36.12
CA ALA A 274 -13.75 -13.04 34.93
C ALA A 274 -14.74 -11.91 34.59
N PHE A 275 -15.34 -12.00 33.39
CA PHE A 275 -16.66 -11.42 33.13
C PHE A 275 -17.71 -12.20 33.94
N GLU A 276 -18.09 -11.67 35.10
CA GLU A 276 -19.43 -11.89 35.64
C GLU A 276 -20.28 -10.63 35.42
N SER A 277 -21.60 -10.82 35.34
CA SER A 277 -22.56 -9.73 35.14
C SER A 277 -22.50 -8.73 36.29
N ILE A 278 -22.46 -7.43 35.98
CA ILE A 278 -22.66 -6.36 36.96
C ILE A 278 -24.15 -5.98 36.97
N PRO A 279 -24.97 -6.48 37.94
CA PRO A 279 -26.16 -5.75 38.35
C PRO A 279 -25.75 -4.49 39.13
N TYR A 280 -26.65 -3.50 39.16
CA TYR A 280 -26.54 -2.22 39.85
C TYR A 280 -25.64 -2.20 41.11
N ALA A 281 -24.51 -1.50 41.03
CA ALA A 281 -23.77 -0.97 42.18
C ALA A 281 -23.27 0.44 41.81
N ALA A 282 -23.34 1.39 42.74
CA ALA A 282 -23.05 2.80 42.47
C ALA A 282 -21.65 3.21 42.97
N GLY A 283 -20.96 4.05 42.19
CA GLY A 283 -19.75 4.77 42.61
C GLY A 283 -18.53 4.52 41.71
N GLY A 284 -18.10 5.55 40.99
CA GLY A 284 -16.79 5.62 40.32
C GLY A 284 -16.69 4.85 39.00
N ILE A 285 -16.86 5.54 37.88
CA ILE A 285 -16.29 5.08 36.60
C ILE A 285 -14.82 5.47 36.60
N GLU A 286 -13.92 4.51 36.83
CA GLU A 286 -12.49 4.70 36.58
C GLU A 286 -12.24 4.83 35.07
N ALA A 287 -11.52 5.88 34.65
CA ALA A 287 -11.11 6.06 33.26
C ALA A 287 -10.12 4.98 32.75
N ALA A 288 -9.63 4.11 33.64
CA ALA A 288 -8.65 3.05 33.40
C ALA A 288 -9.08 1.93 32.42
N ARG A 289 -10.26 2.04 31.79
CA ARG A 289 -10.86 0.99 30.93
C ARG A 289 -11.43 1.49 29.60
N PHE A 290 -11.05 2.67 29.10
CA PHE A 290 -11.35 3.01 27.70
C PHE A 290 -10.58 2.11 26.74
N GLY A 291 -11.29 1.49 25.79
CA GLY A 291 -10.72 0.66 24.75
C GLY A 291 -11.77 0.20 23.74
N VAL A 292 -11.52 0.40 22.46
CA VAL A 292 -12.44 0.05 21.36
C VAL A 292 -11.81 -1.02 20.48
N GLU A 293 -12.52 -2.12 20.25
CA GLU A 293 -12.14 -3.13 19.26
C GLU A 293 -12.49 -2.62 17.85
N ASP A 294 -11.69 -1.65 17.42
CA ASP A 294 -11.86 -0.84 16.21
C ASP A 294 -11.48 -1.64 14.94
N VAL A 295 -12.32 -1.57 13.89
CA VAL A 295 -12.13 -2.34 12.66
C VAL A 295 -10.91 -1.91 11.85
N GLU A 296 -10.59 -0.62 11.83
CA GLU A 296 -9.42 -0.06 11.15
C GLU A 296 -8.14 -0.42 11.90
N PHE A 297 -8.08 -0.17 13.21
CA PHE A 297 -6.93 -0.50 14.06
C PHE A 297 -6.59 -1.98 13.98
N ASN A 298 -7.59 -2.86 14.08
CA ASN A 298 -7.40 -4.32 14.00
C ASN A 298 -7.01 -4.77 12.58
N ALA A 299 -7.49 -4.13 11.52
CA ALA A 299 -7.07 -4.42 10.16
C ALA A 299 -5.63 -3.95 9.87
N LEU A 300 -5.27 -2.73 10.27
CA LEU A 300 -3.93 -2.18 10.09
C LEU A 300 -2.89 -3.02 10.85
N ILE A 301 -3.16 -3.39 12.12
CA ILE A 301 -2.22 -4.23 12.88
C ILE A 301 -2.18 -5.67 12.37
N LEU A 302 -3.28 -6.25 11.88
CA LEU A 302 -3.26 -7.55 11.21
C LEU A 302 -2.39 -7.50 9.94
N ARG A 303 -2.51 -6.43 9.16
CA ARG A 303 -1.70 -6.20 7.96
C ARG A 303 -0.21 -6.07 8.32
N SER A 304 0.11 -5.29 9.35
CA SER A 304 1.48 -5.14 9.88
C SER A 304 2.04 -6.47 10.40
N SER A 305 1.26 -7.27 11.14
CA SER A 305 1.66 -8.62 11.55
C SER A 305 2.00 -9.52 10.37
N PHE A 306 1.21 -9.50 9.28
CA PHE A 306 1.56 -10.21 8.04
C PHE A 306 2.84 -9.67 7.38
N GLY A 307 3.05 -8.35 7.38
CA GLY A 307 4.31 -7.73 6.93
C GLY A 307 5.51 -8.27 7.71
N LEU A 308 5.43 -8.30 9.04
CA LEU A 308 6.50 -8.80 9.91
C LEU A 308 6.77 -10.30 9.73
N VAL A 309 5.73 -11.12 9.52
CA VAL A 309 5.88 -12.56 9.21
C VAL A 309 6.59 -12.75 7.87
N ASN A 310 6.25 -11.97 6.84
CA ASN A 310 6.92 -12.01 5.54
C ASN A 310 8.39 -11.58 5.62
N ILE A 311 8.70 -10.53 6.41
CA ILE A 311 10.07 -10.11 6.71
C ILE A 311 10.84 -11.23 7.41
N GLY A 312 10.20 -11.94 8.36
CA GLY A 312 10.77 -13.12 9.02
C GLY A 312 11.16 -14.21 8.02
N HIS A 313 10.28 -14.56 7.06
CA HIS A 313 10.58 -15.57 6.04
C HIS A 313 11.85 -15.22 5.24
N VAL A 314 11.95 -13.98 4.76
CA VAL A 314 13.14 -13.50 4.02
C VAL A 314 14.40 -13.56 4.87
N LEU A 315 14.33 -13.27 6.18
CA LEU A 315 15.49 -13.36 7.06
C LEU A 315 15.86 -14.79 7.44
N VAL A 316 14.92 -15.75 7.51
CA VAL A 316 15.25 -17.18 7.71
C VAL A 316 16.08 -17.74 6.55
N GLU A 317 15.85 -17.26 5.32
CA GLU A 317 16.54 -17.70 4.11
C GLU A 317 17.80 -16.88 3.76
N HIS A 318 17.84 -15.58 4.12
CA HIS A 318 18.89 -14.66 3.64
C HIS A 318 19.64 -13.89 4.74
N SER A 319 19.45 -14.21 6.03
CA SER A 319 20.16 -13.55 7.14
C SER A 319 21.69 -13.67 7.10
N SER A 320 22.24 -14.59 6.31
CA SER A 320 23.68 -14.71 6.05
C SER A 320 24.31 -13.46 5.41
N VAL A 321 23.51 -12.58 4.80
CA VAL A 321 23.94 -11.30 4.23
C VAL A 321 23.97 -10.17 5.28
N CYS A 322 23.30 -10.34 6.42
CA CYS A 322 23.12 -9.27 7.41
C CYS A 322 24.41 -8.92 8.18
N THR A 323 24.90 -7.69 8.03
CA THR A 323 25.91 -7.12 8.94
C THR A 323 25.31 -6.86 10.32
N GLY A 324 25.86 -7.49 11.37
CA GLY A 324 25.54 -7.17 12.77
C GLY A 324 24.18 -7.67 13.28
N PHE A 325 23.53 -8.59 12.57
CA PHE A 325 22.26 -9.18 13.01
C PHE A 325 22.48 -10.22 14.12
N THR A 326 21.64 -10.17 15.15
CA THR A 326 21.88 -10.85 16.43
C THR A 326 21.17 -12.20 16.58
N LEU A 327 20.05 -12.41 15.90
CA LEU A 327 19.27 -13.65 16.03
C LEU A 327 19.87 -14.78 15.21
N THR A 328 19.96 -15.96 15.81
CA THR A 328 20.21 -17.20 15.08
C THR A 328 18.99 -17.62 14.26
N GLN A 329 19.22 -18.44 13.22
CA GLN A 329 18.13 -19.01 12.41
C GLN A 329 17.10 -19.78 13.26
N LYS A 330 17.51 -20.40 14.38
CA LYS A 330 16.61 -21.09 15.32
C LYS A 330 15.72 -20.12 16.09
N GLU A 331 16.26 -18.99 16.54
CA GLU A 331 15.47 -17.96 17.23
C GLU A 331 14.50 -17.26 16.27
N LEU A 332 14.95 -16.98 15.03
CA LEU A 332 14.06 -16.52 13.96
C LEU A 332 12.89 -17.48 13.73
N LEU A 333 13.13 -18.79 13.55
CA LEU A 333 12.07 -19.77 13.36
C LEU A 333 11.07 -19.82 14.54
N ASN A 334 11.56 -19.66 15.78
CA ASN A 334 10.71 -19.60 16.98
C ASN A 334 9.89 -18.30 17.05
N ASP A 335 10.50 -17.13 16.80
CA ASP A 335 9.78 -15.86 16.69
C ASP A 335 8.72 -15.92 15.58
N MET A 336 9.02 -16.58 14.46
CA MET A 336 8.08 -16.77 13.36
C MET A 336 6.89 -17.65 13.71
N GLU A 337 7.08 -18.73 14.49
CA GLU A 337 5.98 -19.56 14.97
C GLU A 337 5.05 -18.76 15.92
N GLU A 338 5.64 -17.98 16.86
CA GLU A 338 4.90 -17.08 17.76
C GLU A 338 4.11 -16.02 16.96
N LEU A 339 4.77 -15.33 16.03
CA LEU A 339 4.19 -14.28 15.20
C LEU A 339 3.09 -14.82 14.28
N HIS A 340 3.31 -15.97 13.62
CA HIS A 340 2.30 -16.57 12.74
C HIS A 340 1.06 -17.00 13.54
N SER A 341 1.25 -17.60 14.72
CA SER A 341 0.16 -17.95 15.64
C SER A 341 -0.66 -16.73 16.07
N MET A 342 -0.01 -15.64 16.50
CA MET A 342 -0.68 -14.38 16.85
C MET A 342 -1.40 -13.74 15.65
N THR A 343 -0.80 -13.79 14.46
CA THR A 343 -1.39 -13.26 13.21
C THR A 343 -2.64 -14.05 12.83
N LYS A 344 -2.60 -15.39 12.93
CA LYS A 344 -3.73 -16.26 12.59
C LYS A 344 -4.89 -16.14 13.57
N GLY A 345 -4.60 -16.03 14.87
CA GLY A 345 -5.63 -15.75 15.87
C GLY A 345 -6.33 -14.41 15.62
N LEU A 346 -5.56 -13.34 15.40
CA LEU A 346 -6.12 -12.02 15.06
C LEU A 346 -6.90 -12.05 13.73
N GLN A 347 -6.45 -12.78 12.71
CA GLN A 347 -7.20 -12.97 11.47
C GLN A 347 -8.58 -13.61 11.74
N GLY A 348 -8.63 -14.66 12.54
CA GLY A 348 -9.88 -15.35 12.92
C GLY A 348 -10.79 -14.53 13.85
N ALA A 349 -10.22 -13.61 14.63
CA ALA A 349 -10.95 -12.69 15.49
C ALA A 349 -11.52 -11.48 14.72
N LEU A 350 -10.81 -10.96 13.71
CA LEU A 350 -11.26 -9.85 12.87
C LEU A 350 -12.33 -10.31 11.87
N ILE A 351 -11.99 -11.28 11.03
CA ILE A 351 -12.85 -11.73 9.92
C ILE A 351 -14.05 -12.54 10.45
N GLY A 352 -13.84 -13.29 11.53
CA GLY A 352 -14.76 -14.31 11.99
C GLY A 352 -14.76 -15.57 11.11
N THR A 353 -15.21 -16.67 11.67
CA THR A 353 -15.44 -17.94 10.96
C THR A 353 -16.92 -18.30 11.11
N ASN A 354 -17.37 -19.37 10.43
CA ASN A 354 -18.75 -19.85 10.56
C ASN A 354 -19.13 -20.27 12.01
N SER A 355 -18.16 -20.36 12.93
CA SER A 355 -18.35 -20.65 14.36
C SER A 355 -17.78 -19.59 15.32
N SER A 356 -17.12 -18.53 14.83
CA SER A 356 -16.56 -17.45 15.66
C SER A 356 -17.06 -16.08 15.23
N ARG A 357 -17.65 -15.35 16.18
CA ARG A 357 -18.15 -13.98 15.97
C ARG A 357 -16.99 -12.99 15.89
N GLY A 358 -16.62 -12.59 14.68
CA GLY A 358 -15.69 -11.48 14.44
C GLY A 358 -16.40 -10.14 14.30
N LEU A 359 -15.76 -9.17 13.62
CA LEU A 359 -16.31 -7.84 13.32
C LEU A 359 -17.24 -7.81 12.09
N TRP A 360 -17.49 -8.95 11.45
CA TRP A 360 -18.46 -9.08 10.36
C TRP A 360 -19.90 -9.01 10.89
N ASN A 361 -20.67 -8.01 10.45
CA ASN A 361 -22.08 -7.88 10.78
C ASN A 361 -22.96 -8.55 9.71
N THR A 362 -23.47 -9.74 10.02
CA THR A 362 -24.36 -10.53 9.15
C THR A 362 -25.72 -9.89 8.85
N SER A 363 -26.09 -8.82 9.55
CA SER A 363 -27.35 -8.08 9.28
C SER A 363 -27.17 -6.95 8.27
N THR A 364 -25.94 -6.46 8.07
CA THR A 364 -25.60 -5.40 7.11
C THR A 364 -24.64 -5.87 6.03
N ASP A 365 -24.24 -7.15 6.04
CA ASP A 365 -23.28 -7.76 5.10
C ASP A 365 -21.96 -6.96 4.95
N PHE A 366 -21.47 -6.42 6.07
CA PHE A 366 -20.32 -5.51 6.10
C PHE A 366 -19.62 -5.53 7.48
N PHE A 367 -18.38 -5.04 7.56
CA PHE A 367 -17.64 -4.96 8.83
C PHE A 367 -17.98 -3.68 9.63
N ALA A 368 -17.97 -3.79 10.96
CA ALA A 368 -18.21 -2.70 11.89
C ALA A 368 -17.42 -2.89 13.21
N ASP A 369 -17.25 -1.80 13.98
CA ASP A 369 -16.60 -1.84 15.31
C ASP A 369 -17.43 -2.65 16.31
N SER A 370 -16.79 -3.16 17.38
CA SER A 370 -17.50 -4.10 18.27
C SER A 370 -18.72 -3.47 18.96
N SER A 371 -19.85 -4.19 18.87
CA SER A 371 -21.19 -3.59 18.81
C SER A 371 -21.80 -3.21 20.17
N ARG A 372 -20.99 -2.75 21.15
CA ARG A 372 -21.49 -2.30 22.46
C ARG A 372 -22.01 -0.87 22.43
N LEU A 373 -21.36 0.03 21.67
CA LEU A 373 -21.73 1.45 21.56
C LEU A 373 -21.80 1.95 20.10
N SER A 374 -21.44 1.14 19.11
CA SER A 374 -21.44 1.53 17.68
C SER A 374 -22.85 1.64 17.09
N LEU A 375 -23.60 2.65 17.53
CA LEU A 375 -24.94 3.05 17.06
C LEU A 375 -24.90 4.14 15.98
N THR A 376 -23.76 4.36 15.31
CA THR A 376 -23.71 5.27 14.16
C THR A 376 -24.47 4.71 12.97
N SER A 377 -25.53 5.42 12.57
CA SER A 377 -26.41 5.14 11.45
C SER A 377 -25.81 5.45 10.06
N VAL A 378 -24.48 5.42 9.94
CA VAL A 378 -23.73 5.78 8.73
C VAL A 378 -22.54 4.84 8.62
N HIS A 379 -22.52 3.98 7.59
CA HIS A 379 -21.36 3.16 7.29
C HIS A 379 -20.23 3.99 6.65
N SER A 380 -18.98 3.52 6.75
CA SER A 380 -17.80 4.20 6.18
C SER A 380 -16.80 3.22 5.59
N LEU A 381 -15.87 3.70 4.76
CA LEU A 381 -14.84 2.89 4.10
C LEU A 381 -13.92 2.13 5.08
N ARG A 382 -13.94 2.47 6.37
CA ARG A 382 -13.30 1.70 7.45
C ARG A 382 -13.65 0.21 7.40
N GLY A 383 -14.89 -0.13 7.03
CA GLY A 383 -15.34 -1.51 6.89
C GLY A 383 -14.74 -2.29 5.71
N PHE A 384 -14.04 -1.65 4.77
CA PHE A 384 -13.26 -2.35 3.73
C PHE A 384 -11.82 -2.67 4.17
N LEU A 385 -11.29 -2.11 5.27
CA LEU A 385 -9.89 -2.40 5.65
C LEU A 385 -9.59 -3.88 5.97
N PRO A 386 -10.53 -4.74 6.39
CA PRO A 386 -10.27 -6.19 6.45
C PRO A 386 -9.86 -6.81 5.10
N GLU A 387 -10.34 -6.28 3.96
CA GLU A 387 -9.85 -6.66 2.63
C GLU A 387 -8.42 -6.15 2.35
N TYR A 388 -8.07 -4.97 2.85
CA TYR A 388 -6.69 -4.46 2.78
C TYR A 388 -5.74 -5.40 3.55
N ALA A 389 -6.16 -5.86 4.73
CA ALA A 389 -5.37 -6.69 5.63
C ALA A 389 -5.10 -8.09 5.09
N ALA A 390 -6.14 -8.78 4.61
CA ALA A 390 -6.10 -10.19 4.20
C ALA A 390 -7.01 -10.47 2.99
N GLU A 391 -6.80 -11.61 2.33
CA GLU A 391 -7.85 -12.17 1.46
C GLU A 391 -8.99 -12.72 2.34
N LEU A 392 -10.22 -12.32 2.02
CA LEU A 392 -11.45 -12.80 2.65
C LEU A 392 -11.99 -14.04 1.91
N ASP A 393 -12.91 -14.76 2.55
CA ASP A 393 -13.69 -15.81 1.89
C ASP A 393 -14.62 -15.27 0.79
N ASP A 394 -14.99 -16.15 -0.14
CA ASP A 394 -15.77 -15.80 -1.34
C ASP A 394 -17.14 -15.18 -1.02
N ASP A 395 -17.77 -15.57 0.08
CA ASP A 395 -19.06 -15.00 0.51
C ASP A 395 -18.88 -13.56 1.01
N LYS A 396 -17.97 -13.32 1.98
CA LYS A 396 -17.71 -11.96 2.49
C LYS A 396 -17.19 -11.01 1.41
N LYS A 397 -16.26 -11.44 0.55
CA LYS A 397 -15.68 -10.54 -0.46
C LYS A 397 -16.69 -10.16 -1.55
N MET A 398 -17.59 -11.07 -1.93
CA MET A 398 -18.66 -10.76 -2.88
C MET A 398 -19.75 -9.86 -2.25
N ARG A 399 -20.03 -10.01 -0.95
CA ARG A 399 -20.92 -9.11 -0.19
C ARG A 399 -20.33 -7.71 -0.03
N SER A 400 -19.08 -7.59 0.40
CA SER A 400 -18.39 -6.29 0.48
C SER A 400 -18.30 -5.60 -0.89
N MET A 401 -17.93 -6.35 -1.95
CA MET A 401 -17.95 -5.85 -3.33
C MET A 401 -19.35 -5.36 -3.74
N ARG A 402 -20.43 -6.05 -3.36
CA ARG A 402 -21.81 -5.60 -3.61
C ARG A 402 -22.05 -4.21 -3.02
N HIS A 403 -21.57 -3.91 -1.82
CA HIS A 403 -21.68 -2.56 -1.22
C HIS A 403 -20.81 -1.51 -1.92
N PHE A 404 -19.83 -1.90 -2.73
CA PHE A 404 -19.15 -0.96 -3.63
C PHE A 404 -19.94 -0.70 -4.93
N ILE A 405 -20.62 -1.70 -5.51
CA ILE A 405 -21.27 -1.58 -6.84
C ILE A 405 -22.81 -1.39 -6.80
N SER A 406 -23.41 -1.23 -5.62
CA SER A 406 -24.87 -1.13 -5.45
C SER A 406 -25.46 0.22 -5.89
N GLU A 407 -26.77 0.25 -6.17
CA GLU A 407 -27.47 1.43 -6.70
C GLU A 407 -27.40 2.63 -5.73
N PRO A 408 -27.20 3.87 -6.21
CA PRO A 408 -27.44 5.07 -5.42
C PRO A 408 -28.90 5.07 -4.91
N GLY A 409 -29.10 5.09 -3.60
CA GLY A 409 -30.40 4.81 -2.97
C GLY A 409 -30.40 3.60 -2.04
N SER A 410 -29.45 2.68 -2.24
CA SER A 410 -29.17 1.54 -1.36
C SER A 410 -27.81 1.70 -0.68
N PHE A 411 -27.46 0.80 0.24
CA PHE A 411 -26.16 0.82 0.94
C PHE A 411 -25.01 0.62 -0.06
N SER A 412 -24.43 1.76 -0.47
CA SER A 412 -23.47 1.91 -1.56
C SER A 412 -22.41 2.96 -1.21
N PHE A 413 -21.22 2.83 -1.78
CA PHE A 413 -20.15 3.85 -1.74
C PHE A 413 -19.89 4.51 -3.11
N PHE A 414 -20.74 4.20 -4.10
CA PHE A 414 -20.66 4.64 -5.50
C PHE A 414 -21.91 5.44 -5.88
N CYS A 415 -21.90 6.75 -5.60
CA CYS A 415 -23.00 7.67 -5.92
C CYS A 415 -22.55 8.96 -6.62
N THR A 416 -21.25 9.20 -6.69
CA THR A 416 -20.66 10.46 -7.15
C THR A 416 -19.71 10.24 -8.32
N ARG A 417 -19.21 11.32 -8.91
CA ARG A 417 -18.33 11.27 -10.09
C ARG A 417 -16.93 10.72 -9.77
N PHE A 418 -16.46 10.93 -8.54
CA PHE A 418 -15.14 10.53 -8.08
C PHE A 418 -15.26 9.58 -6.87
N PRO A 419 -15.65 8.31 -7.09
CA PRO A 419 -15.71 7.31 -6.02
C PRO A 419 -14.30 6.93 -5.50
N ALA A 420 -14.19 6.40 -4.28
CA ALA A 420 -15.27 6.12 -3.33
C ALA A 420 -15.59 7.33 -2.44
N SER A 421 -16.86 7.48 -2.03
CA SER A 421 -17.21 8.35 -0.90
C SER A 421 -16.72 7.69 0.40
N PHE A 422 -16.14 8.45 1.33
CA PHE A 422 -15.67 7.91 2.62
C PHE A 422 -16.83 7.42 3.50
N PHE A 423 -17.96 8.10 3.44
CA PHE A 423 -19.22 7.69 4.06
C PHE A 423 -20.17 7.08 3.03
N GLU A 424 -21.06 6.21 3.50
CA GLU A 424 -22.16 5.64 2.74
C GLU A 424 -22.98 6.72 2.00
N CYS A 425 -23.32 6.40 0.76
CA CYS A 425 -24.12 7.23 -0.13
C CYS A 425 -25.57 7.34 0.35
N SER A 426 -25.95 8.49 0.88
CA SER A 426 -27.33 8.73 1.31
C SER A 426 -28.31 8.64 0.14
N GLY A 427 -29.26 7.70 0.23
CA GLY A 427 -30.41 7.67 -0.66
C GLY A 427 -31.27 8.93 -0.52
N ASN A 428 -31.45 9.62 -1.66
CA ASN A 428 -32.25 10.83 -1.90
C ASN A 428 -31.85 12.12 -1.14
N GLU A 429 -31.67 13.19 -1.92
CA GLU A 429 -31.76 14.57 -1.44
C GLU A 429 -33.23 14.92 -1.13
N VAL A 430 -33.70 14.58 0.09
CA VAL A 430 -34.96 15.16 0.62
C VAL A 430 -34.73 15.65 2.04
N SER A 431 -34.74 16.96 2.20
CA SER A 431 -34.70 17.65 3.49
C SER A 431 -36.06 17.53 4.20
N TYR A 432 -36.23 16.46 4.99
CA TYR A 432 -37.25 16.43 6.03
C TYR A 432 -36.63 16.71 7.40
N GLU A 433 -36.93 17.90 7.93
CA GLU A 433 -36.59 18.28 9.30
C GLU A 433 -37.39 17.42 10.28
N VAL A 434 -36.74 16.41 10.87
CA VAL A 434 -37.29 15.68 12.02
C VAL A 434 -36.91 16.43 13.28
N SER A 435 -37.87 17.16 13.84
CA SER A 435 -37.69 18.03 15.00
C SER A 435 -36.99 17.34 16.17
N GLY A 436 -35.82 17.85 16.57
CA GLY A 436 -35.08 17.40 17.77
C GLY A 436 -33.61 17.07 17.54
N SER A 437 -33.16 16.88 16.30
CA SER A 437 -31.73 16.70 15.97
C SER A 437 -31.35 17.52 14.74
N MET A 438 -30.65 18.64 14.95
CA MET A 438 -30.24 19.57 13.90
C MET A 438 -28.73 19.39 13.64
N GLY A 439 -28.38 18.79 12.50
CA GLY A 439 -26.99 18.53 12.12
C GLY A 439 -26.94 17.56 10.94
N GLY A 440 -26.38 17.99 9.81
CA GLY A 440 -26.48 17.27 8.54
C GLY A 440 -25.77 15.90 8.53
N ARG A 441 -26.21 15.02 7.62
CA ARG A 441 -25.40 13.87 7.20
C ARG A 441 -24.05 14.39 6.64
N PRO A 442 -22.92 13.70 6.87
CA PRO A 442 -21.62 14.14 6.35
C PRO A 442 -21.65 14.39 4.84
N ALA A 443 -20.93 15.42 4.38
CA ALA A 443 -20.78 15.69 2.96
C ALA A 443 -20.11 14.51 2.25
N SER A 444 -20.54 14.19 1.02
CA SER A 444 -19.93 13.17 0.17
C SER A 444 -18.50 13.57 -0.18
N THR A 445 -17.55 13.05 0.60
CA THR A 445 -16.13 13.42 0.54
C THR A 445 -15.28 12.19 0.27
N THR A 446 -14.31 12.32 -0.63
CA THR A 446 -13.36 11.26 -0.99
C THR A 446 -12.05 11.52 -0.25
N TRP A 447 -11.63 10.56 0.57
CA TRP A 447 -10.40 10.63 1.36
C TRP A 447 -9.33 9.76 0.67
N ILE A 448 -8.28 10.35 0.11
CA ILE A 448 -7.33 9.63 -0.79
C ILE A 448 -6.68 8.42 -0.10
N LEU A 449 -6.36 8.51 1.19
CA LEU A 449 -5.80 7.38 1.94
C LEU A 449 -6.74 6.15 1.99
N TYR A 450 -8.06 6.35 1.99
CA TYR A 450 -9.03 5.25 1.95
C TYR A 450 -9.21 4.69 0.54
N ASN A 451 -9.04 5.51 -0.50
CA ASN A 451 -8.88 5.00 -1.87
C ASN A 451 -7.60 4.15 -2.02
N TYR A 452 -6.50 4.47 -1.33
CA TYR A 452 -5.30 3.60 -1.28
C TYR A 452 -5.62 2.25 -0.63
N PHE A 453 -6.20 2.23 0.58
CA PHE A 453 -6.57 0.99 1.25
C PHE A 453 -7.57 0.16 0.42
N LEU A 454 -8.57 0.81 -0.19
CA LEU A 454 -9.59 0.15 -1.03
C LEU A 454 -8.99 -0.43 -2.33
N GLN A 455 -8.15 0.32 -3.05
CA GLN A 455 -7.41 -0.17 -4.21
C GLN A 455 -6.60 -1.41 -3.86
N ARG A 456 -5.80 -1.34 -2.79
CA ARG A 456 -4.93 -2.43 -2.35
C ARG A 456 -5.74 -3.63 -1.82
N GLY A 457 -6.90 -3.40 -1.19
CA GLY A 457 -7.83 -4.43 -0.75
C GLY A 457 -8.50 -5.19 -1.90
N PHE A 458 -9.06 -4.48 -2.89
CA PHE A 458 -9.61 -5.09 -4.11
C PHE A 458 -8.54 -5.86 -4.91
N ALA A 459 -7.32 -5.32 -5.01
CA ALA A 459 -6.21 -6.05 -5.65
C ALA A 459 -5.87 -7.34 -4.90
N ARG A 460 -5.85 -7.32 -3.56
CA ARG A 460 -5.62 -8.51 -2.71
C ARG A 460 -6.75 -9.54 -2.82
N ASN A 461 -7.99 -9.09 -2.96
CA ASN A 461 -9.19 -9.93 -3.02
C ASN A 461 -9.60 -10.36 -4.44
N LYS A 462 -8.66 -10.25 -5.41
CA LYS A 462 -8.78 -10.71 -6.80
C LYS A 462 -9.82 -9.93 -7.63
N PHE A 463 -10.01 -8.65 -7.33
CA PHE A 463 -10.80 -7.69 -8.10
C PHE A 463 -9.92 -6.60 -8.78
N PRO A 464 -8.99 -6.97 -9.69
CA PRO A 464 -8.02 -6.03 -10.24
C PRO A 464 -8.67 -4.86 -11.01
N GLY A 465 -9.78 -5.10 -11.72
CA GLY A 465 -10.52 -4.04 -12.43
C GLY A 465 -11.13 -2.99 -11.49
N LEU A 466 -11.57 -3.37 -10.28
CA LEU A 466 -12.04 -2.41 -9.27
C LEU A 466 -10.87 -1.61 -8.66
N ALA A 467 -9.72 -2.26 -8.45
CA ALA A 467 -8.51 -1.58 -8.00
C ALA A 467 -8.00 -0.55 -9.02
N GLU A 468 -7.93 -0.93 -10.30
CA GLU A 468 -7.56 -0.01 -11.39
C GLU A 468 -8.60 1.12 -11.54
N TYR A 469 -9.88 0.82 -11.41
CA TYR A 469 -10.93 1.83 -11.45
C TYR A 469 -10.77 2.87 -10.32
N ILE A 470 -10.54 2.44 -9.07
CA ILE A 470 -10.28 3.35 -7.95
C ILE A 470 -9.02 4.20 -8.18
N ARG A 471 -7.93 3.59 -8.68
CA ARG A 471 -6.70 4.32 -9.07
C ARG A 471 -7.02 5.43 -10.06
N ASN A 472 -7.68 5.07 -11.16
CA ASN A 472 -7.94 5.99 -12.27
C ASN A 472 -8.95 7.09 -11.86
N LYS A 473 -9.98 6.79 -11.06
CA LYS A 473 -10.88 7.84 -10.52
C LYS A 473 -10.23 8.76 -9.50
N THR A 474 -9.31 8.24 -8.68
CA THR A 474 -8.51 9.09 -7.77
C THR A 474 -7.63 10.05 -8.55
N ARG A 475 -6.94 9.57 -9.60
CA ARG A 475 -6.15 10.40 -10.51
C ARG A 475 -7.00 11.48 -11.18
N ASP A 476 -8.11 11.08 -11.80
CA ASP A 476 -8.99 11.98 -12.55
C ASP A 476 -9.53 13.10 -11.64
N MET A 477 -9.82 12.80 -10.37
CA MET A 477 -10.22 13.76 -9.34
C MET A 477 -9.13 14.81 -9.05
N VAL A 478 -7.89 14.40 -8.76
CA VAL A 478 -6.79 15.35 -8.46
C VAL A 478 -6.44 16.21 -9.68
N CYS A 479 -6.54 15.65 -10.89
CA CYS A 479 -6.41 16.41 -12.13
C CYS A 479 -7.51 17.48 -12.28
N GLU A 480 -8.78 17.16 -11.99
CA GLU A 480 -9.87 18.14 -12.07
C GLU A 480 -9.78 19.22 -10.98
N ALA A 481 -9.35 18.86 -9.77
CA ALA A 481 -9.04 19.81 -8.70
C ALA A 481 -7.99 20.84 -9.17
N THR A 482 -6.93 20.37 -9.83
CA THR A 482 -5.85 21.19 -10.38
C THR A 482 -6.32 22.12 -11.50
N VAL A 483 -7.13 21.62 -12.44
CA VAL A 483 -7.72 22.42 -13.54
C VAL A 483 -8.75 23.45 -13.03
N THR A 484 -9.41 23.17 -11.91
CA THR A 484 -10.38 24.08 -11.30
C THR A 484 -9.66 25.19 -10.50
N SER A 485 -8.60 24.84 -9.77
CA SER A 485 -7.77 25.80 -9.02
C SER A 485 -7.01 26.79 -9.92
N THR A 486 -6.77 26.46 -11.19
CA THR A 486 -6.00 27.27 -12.15
C THR A 486 -6.83 28.23 -13.00
N ARG A 487 -8.15 28.32 -12.79
CA ARG A 487 -8.99 29.31 -13.48
C ARG A 487 -9.13 30.59 -12.65
N PRO A 488 -8.55 31.74 -13.06
CA PRO A 488 -8.77 33.00 -12.38
C PRO A 488 -10.22 33.47 -12.55
N SER A 489 -10.77 34.11 -11.51
CA SER A 489 -12.03 34.83 -11.59
C SER A 489 -11.88 36.12 -12.39
N LEU A 490 -12.15 36.05 -13.71
CA LEU A 490 -12.44 37.18 -14.61
C LEU A 490 -11.55 38.44 -14.43
N SER A 491 -10.23 38.30 -14.61
CA SER A 491 -9.36 39.44 -14.93
C SER A 491 -9.34 39.69 -16.44
N TRP A 492 -9.41 40.96 -16.83
CA TRP A 492 -9.82 41.42 -18.16
C TRP A 492 -8.65 41.99 -18.98
N PHE A 493 -7.47 41.37 -18.84
CA PHE A 493 -6.23 41.83 -19.46
C PHE A 493 -5.81 40.94 -20.64
N LEU A 494 -5.82 41.54 -21.83
CA LEU A 494 -5.20 40.98 -23.03
C LEU A 494 -3.67 41.10 -22.94
N PHE A 495 -2.98 40.06 -23.43
CA PHE A 495 -1.52 39.92 -23.54
C PHE A 495 -0.74 39.77 -22.22
N SER A 496 -0.56 38.50 -21.80
CA SER A 496 0.69 38.04 -21.19
C SER A 496 1.42 37.18 -22.22
N LEU A 497 2.74 37.35 -22.36
CA LEU A 497 3.62 36.57 -23.26
C LEU A 497 4.80 35.97 -22.49
N ALA A 498 4.61 35.72 -21.19
CA ALA A 498 5.43 34.75 -20.46
C ALA A 498 4.94 33.33 -20.75
N ALA A 499 5.85 32.36 -20.79
CA ALA A 499 5.45 30.96 -20.66
C ALA A 499 5.09 30.72 -19.18
N GLU A 500 3.79 30.75 -18.87
CA GLU A 500 3.31 30.43 -17.53
C GLU A 500 3.64 28.95 -17.21
N GLU A 501 4.46 28.72 -16.20
CA GLU A 501 4.69 27.37 -15.70
C GLU A 501 3.37 26.80 -15.18
N PRO A 502 2.96 25.59 -15.62
CA PRO A 502 1.66 25.05 -15.27
C PRO A 502 1.60 24.75 -13.78
N ALA A 503 0.75 25.50 -13.07
CA ALA A 503 0.70 25.55 -11.60
C ALA A 503 0.69 24.16 -10.93
N PRO A 504 1.24 24.04 -9.71
CA PRO A 504 1.35 22.76 -9.02
C PRO A 504 -0.02 22.11 -8.74
N ALA A 505 0.00 20.77 -8.71
CA ALA A 505 -1.17 19.94 -8.49
C ALA A 505 -1.87 20.25 -7.16
N SER A 506 -3.20 20.26 -7.20
CA SER A 506 -4.04 20.63 -6.07
C SER A 506 -4.22 19.45 -5.09
N ILE A 507 -3.11 19.02 -4.47
CA ILE A 507 -3.01 17.79 -3.67
C ILE A 507 -3.49 18.05 -2.23
N SER A 508 -4.77 17.79 -1.98
CA SER A 508 -5.39 17.65 -0.65
C SER A 508 -5.54 16.16 -0.28
N PRO A 509 -5.65 15.77 1.01
CA PRO A 509 -6.07 14.41 1.35
C PRO A 509 -7.58 14.19 1.18
N VAL A 510 -8.40 15.25 1.16
CA VAL A 510 -9.87 15.18 1.06
C VAL A 510 -10.44 16.14 0.02
N TYR A 511 -11.45 15.69 -0.71
CA TYR A 511 -12.17 16.44 -1.76
C TYR A 511 -13.67 16.17 -1.67
N ASP A 512 -14.51 17.07 -2.19
CA ASP A 512 -15.93 16.78 -2.47
C ASP A 512 -16.01 15.84 -3.69
N SER A 513 -16.58 14.65 -3.50
CA SER A 513 -16.61 13.58 -4.50
C SER A 513 -17.42 13.91 -5.76
N ARG A 514 -18.20 15.00 -5.75
CA ARG A 514 -19.09 15.42 -6.85
C ARG A 514 -18.37 16.31 -7.86
N ASN A 515 -17.49 17.20 -7.38
CA ASN A 515 -16.87 18.28 -8.17
C ASN A 515 -15.33 18.36 -8.03
N ALA A 516 -14.70 17.46 -7.28
CA ALA A 516 -13.26 17.45 -7.00
C ALA A 516 -12.72 18.74 -6.35
N ALA A 517 -13.55 19.56 -5.70
CA ALA A 517 -13.07 20.69 -4.93
C ALA A 517 -12.25 20.19 -3.71
N PRO A 518 -11.00 20.65 -3.51
CA PRO A 518 -10.23 20.35 -2.30
C PRO A 518 -10.97 20.82 -1.05
N VAL A 519 -11.17 19.94 -0.09
CA VAL A 519 -11.79 20.25 1.20
C VAL A 519 -10.69 20.35 2.24
N GLN A 520 -10.54 21.52 2.85
CA GLN A 520 -9.69 21.67 4.04
C GLN A 520 -10.41 21.02 5.22
N VAL A 521 -10.00 19.80 5.52
CA VAL A 521 -10.42 19.04 6.71
C VAL A 521 -9.37 19.29 7.82
N PHE A 522 -9.56 18.61 8.93
CA PHE A 522 -8.81 18.65 10.17
C PHE A 522 -7.35 18.17 10.10
N ASP A 523 -6.56 18.59 11.09
CA ASP A 523 -5.15 18.22 11.28
C ASP A 523 -4.28 18.67 10.08
N ASP A 524 -3.24 17.92 9.73
CA ASP A 524 -2.40 18.14 8.53
C ASP A 524 -3.14 18.03 7.18
N SER A 525 -4.47 18.12 7.14
CA SER A 525 -5.28 18.11 5.91
C SER A 525 -5.35 19.46 5.20
N TYR A 526 -4.20 20.11 5.05
CA TYR A 526 -4.01 21.30 4.23
C TYR A 526 -3.63 20.94 2.78
N LEU A 527 -3.70 21.92 1.87
CA LEU A 527 -3.30 21.76 0.48
C LEU A 527 -1.76 21.64 0.37
N GLY A 528 -1.28 20.50 -0.12
CA GLY A 528 0.15 20.13 -0.14
C GLY A 528 0.55 19.13 0.94
N SER A 529 -0.39 18.56 1.72
CA SER A 529 -0.13 17.63 2.82
C SER A 529 0.79 16.46 2.46
N THR A 530 1.76 16.16 3.34
CA THR A 530 2.63 14.96 3.24
C THR A 530 1.83 13.67 3.05
N LEU A 531 0.79 13.47 3.86
CA LEU A 531 -0.05 12.27 3.79
C LEU A 531 -0.79 12.17 2.45
N ALA A 532 -1.21 13.30 1.89
CA ALA A 532 -1.90 13.35 0.60
C ALA A 532 -0.97 13.03 -0.58
N ALA A 533 0.21 13.65 -0.62
CA ALA A 533 1.23 13.37 -1.64
C ALA A 533 1.70 11.91 -1.58
N ALA A 534 1.99 11.41 -0.36
CA ALA A 534 2.35 10.03 -0.13
C ALA A 534 1.25 9.05 -0.58
N ALA A 535 -0.01 9.26 -0.18
CA ALA A 535 -1.11 8.39 -0.56
C ALA A 535 -1.37 8.42 -2.08
N LEU A 536 -1.26 9.58 -2.73
CA LEU A 536 -1.42 9.71 -4.18
C LEU A 536 -0.33 8.95 -4.95
N LEU A 537 0.95 9.13 -4.59
CA LEU A 537 2.07 8.40 -5.19
C LEU A 537 1.90 6.89 -5.03
N ASN A 538 1.59 6.43 -3.81
CA ASN A 538 1.36 5.02 -3.52
C ASN A 538 0.13 4.42 -4.25
N ILE A 539 -0.82 5.23 -4.71
CA ILE A 539 -1.95 4.79 -5.57
C ILE A 539 -1.52 4.68 -7.02
N LEU A 540 -0.83 5.71 -7.54
CA LEU A 540 -0.45 5.80 -8.95
C LEU A 540 0.64 4.79 -9.31
N LEU A 541 1.64 4.61 -8.45
CA LEU A 541 2.85 3.84 -8.75
C LEU A 541 2.71 2.33 -8.42
N PRO A 542 3.48 1.45 -9.09
CA PRO A 542 3.32 -0.01 -8.96
C PRO A 542 3.60 -0.53 -7.56
N ALA A 543 2.80 -1.49 -7.08
CA ALA A 543 2.92 -2.07 -5.73
C ALA A 543 4.17 -2.97 -5.50
N VAL A 544 4.95 -3.21 -6.55
CA VAL A 544 6.16 -4.05 -6.54
C VAL A 544 6.98 -3.66 -7.75
N THR A 545 8.31 -3.61 -7.60
CA THR A 545 9.21 -3.41 -8.75
C THR A 545 9.18 -4.67 -9.62
N PRO A 546 8.83 -4.56 -10.92
CA PRO A 546 8.70 -5.73 -11.78
C PRO A 546 10.03 -6.49 -11.88
N PRO A 547 9.99 -7.83 -12.06
CA PRO A 547 11.21 -8.58 -12.34
C PRO A 547 11.89 -8.03 -13.60
N PRO A 548 13.23 -8.03 -13.67
CA PRO A 548 13.93 -7.64 -14.91
C PRO A 548 13.44 -8.55 -16.05
N SER A 549 13.08 -7.93 -17.17
CA SER A 549 12.58 -8.69 -18.32
C SER A 549 13.70 -9.59 -18.87
N PRO A 550 13.42 -10.86 -19.26
CA PRO A 550 14.45 -11.78 -19.73
C PRO A 550 15.18 -11.28 -20.99
N ASP A 551 14.52 -10.40 -21.75
CA ASP A 551 15.03 -9.83 -23.00
C ASP A 551 15.80 -8.50 -22.82
N THR A 552 15.85 -7.97 -21.58
CA THR A 552 16.53 -6.70 -21.24
C THR A 552 17.69 -6.97 -20.28
N PRO A 553 18.89 -7.34 -20.77
CA PRO A 553 20.07 -7.45 -19.91
C PRO A 553 20.40 -6.07 -19.30
N PRO A 554 20.65 -5.97 -17.99
CA PRO A 554 20.92 -4.70 -17.35
C PRO A 554 22.26 -4.12 -17.79
N ILE A 555 22.30 -2.80 -18.02
CA ILE A 555 23.51 -2.07 -18.40
C ILE A 555 24.37 -1.83 -17.15
N ASP A 556 25.10 -2.85 -16.73
CA ASP A 556 26.21 -2.68 -15.81
C ASP A 556 27.42 -2.08 -16.55
N HIS A 557 27.93 -0.95 -16.04
CA HIS A 557 29.12 -0.29 -16.57
C HIS A 557 30.37 -1.17 -16.49
N HIS A 558 30.47 -2.11 -15.53
CA HIS A 558 31.56 -3.09 -15.49
C HIS A 558 31.45 -4.11 -16.63
N ILE A 559 30.29 -4.74 -16.82
CA ILE A 559 30.05 -5.65 -17.97
C ILE A 559 30.29 -4.94 -19.31
N LEU A 560 29.79 -3.70 -19.47
CA LEU A 560 29.98 -2.93 -20.71
C LEU A 560 31.47 -2.58 -20.95
N SER A 561 32.22 -2.27 -19.89
CA SER A 561 33.67 -2.06 -19.96
C SER A 561 34.42 -3.36 -20.30
N VAL A 562 34.00 -4.51 -19.77
CA VAL A 562 34.59 -5.82 -20.07
C VAL A 562 34.32 -6.21 -21.53
N ILE A 563 33.09 -6.04 -22.02
CA ILE A 563 32.74 -6.30 -23.43
C ILE A 563 33.57 -5.41 -24.36
N MET A 564 33.65 -4.10 -24.09
CA MET A 564 34.47 -3.18 -24.89
C MET A 564 35.96 -3.58 -24.91
N CYS A 565 36.52 -4.02 -23.77
CA CYS A 565 37.88 -4.54 -23.71
C CYS A 565 38.06 -5.85 -24.50
N VAL A 566 37.08 -6.75 -24.50
CA VAL A 566 37.10 -7.99 -25.28
C VAL A 566 36.99 -7.69 -26.78
N GLU A 567 36.10 -6.80 -27.21
CA GLU A 567 36.01 -6.36 -28.61
C GLU A 567 37.31 -5.70 -29.08
N LEU A 568 37.92 -4.84 -28.26
CA LEU A 568 39.20 -4.20 -28.58
C LEU A 568 40.34 -5.23 -28.74
N MET A 569 40.37 -6.26 -27.88
CA MET A 569 41.33 -7.37 -27.97
C MET A 569 41.12 -8.21 -29.24
N VAL A 570 39.86 -8.53 -29.59
CA VAL A 570 39.54 -9.27 -30.81
C VAL A 570 39.89 -8.44 -32.06
N ALA A 571 39.53 -7.16 -32.09
CA ALA A 571 39.86 -6.25 -33.19
C ALA A 571 41.38 -6.10 -33.37
N PHE A 572 42.15 -5.99 -32.27
CA PHE A 572 43.60 -5.97 -32.30
C PHE A 572 44.20 -7.29 -32.81
N GLY A 573 43.66 -8.44 -32.38
CA GLY A 573 44.07 -9.77 -32.87
C GLY A 573 43.82 -9.96 -34.37
N VAL A 574 42.67 -9.49 -34.88
CA VAL A 574 42.36 -9.49 -36.32
C VAL A 574 43.31 -8.55 -37.08
N ALA A 575 43.51 -7.32 -36.60
CA ALA A 575 44.45 -6.38 -37.23
C ALA A 575 45.89 -6.92 -37.27
N MET A 576 46.36 -7.52 -36.17
CA MET A 576 47.71 -8.11 -36.08
C MET A 576 47.88 -9.32 -36.99
N SER A 577 46.89 -10.21 -37.08
CA SER A 577 46.94 -11.35 -37.98
C SER A 577 46.87 -10.93 -39.46
N CYS A 578 46.04 -9.94 -39.83
CA CYS A 578 46.06 -9.35 -41.17
C CYS A 578 47.40 -8.68 -41.51
N PHE A 579 48.04 -8.00 -40.54
CA PHE A 579 49.37 -7.41 -40.72
C PHE A 579 50.44 -8.49 -40.94
N LEU A 580 50.51 -9.50 -40.07
CA LEU A 580 51.45 -10.62 -40.19
C LEU A 580 51.29 -11.40 -41.51
N PHE A 581 50.06 -11.65 -41.94
CA PHE A 581 49.76 -12.30 -43.22
C PHE A 581 50.21 -11.46 -44.41
N SER A 582 50.04 -10.13 -44.34
CA SER A 582 50.51 -9.19 -45.36
C SER A 582 52.04 -9.13 -45.43
N VAL A 583 52.72 -9.09 -44.29
CA VAL A 583 54.19 -9.12 -44.20
C VAL A 583 54.74 -10.46 -44.72
N TYR A 584 54.11 -11.58 -44.37
CA TYR A 584 54.47 -12.91 -44.87
C TYR A 584 54.42 -12.98 -46.41
N PHE A 585 53.34 -12.49 -47.01
CA PHE A 585 53.20 -12.45 -48.48
C PHE A 585 54.12 -11.45 -49.18
N VAL A 586 54.63 -10.43 -48.48
CA VAL A 586 55.66 -9.52 -49.02
C VAL A 586 57.06 -10.14 -48.92
N ALA A 587 57.37 -10.83 -47.82
CA ALA A 587 58.64 -11.51 -47.60
C ALA A 587 58.82 -12.73 -48.54
N ASN A 588 57.79 -13.56 -48.67
CA ASN A 588 57.83 -14.80 -49.45
C ASN A 588 57.38 -14.63 -50.93
N ARG A 589 57.47 -13.42 -51.52
CA ARG A 589 57.22 -13.28 -52.97
C ARG A 589 58.27 -14.03 -53.79
N PRO A 590 57.90 -14.95 -54.68
CA PRO A 590 58.84 -15.48 -55.67
C PRO A 590 59.29 -14.34 -56.59
N ARG A 591 60.62 -14.17 -56.72
CA ARG A 591 61.22 -13.14 -57.58
C ARG A 591 61.32 -13.65 -59.02
N GLU A 592 60.24 -13.56 -59.77
CA GLU A 592 60.30 -13.85 -61.21
C GLU A 592 61.14 -12.81 -61.97
N THR A 593 62.00 -13.31 -62.85
CA THR A 593 62.93 -12.50 -63.65
C THR A 593 62.26 -12.02 -64.94
N ARG A 594 62.10 -10.69 -65.07
CA ARG A 594 61.98 -9.88 -66.31
C ARG A 594 61.26 -10.52 -67.52
N LEU A 595 60.21 -9.85 -68.00
CA LEU A 595 60.25 -9.14 -69.29
C LEU A 595 59.05 -8.17 -69.43
N SER A 596 59.08 -7.31 -70.46
CA SER A 596 58.13 -6.21 -70.74
C SER A 596 58.28 -5.78 -72.22
N PRO A 597 57.45 -4.87 -72.81
CA PRO A 597 56.26 -4.17 -72.30
C PRO A 597 55.03 -4.26 -73.27
N ALA A 598 54.10 -3.28 -73.15
CA ALA A 598 52.97 -2.95 -74.06
C ALA A 598 51.67 -3.80 -73.94
N SER A 599 50.45 -3.25 -74.07
CA SER A 599 49.99 -1.84 -74.08
C SER A 599 48.46 -1.68 -73.88
N ALA A 600 48.04 -0.49 -73.44
CA ALA A 600 46.75 0.19 -73.73
C ALA A 600 45.37 -0.43 -73.34
N ALA A 601 44.82 0.12 -72.25
CA ALA A 601 43.54 0.88 -72.22
C ALA A 601 42.13 0.22 -72.01
N ARG A 602 41.36 0.90 -71.12
CA ARG A 602 39.88 0.93 -70.93
C ARG A 602 39.22 -0.33 -70.31
N ARG A 603 38.50 -0.22 -69.19
CA ARG A 603 37.11 0.31 -68.99
C ARG A 603 36.09 -0.44 -69.87
N ARG A 604 34.93 -0.90 -69.37
CA ARG A 604 34.21 -0.66 -68.10
C ARG A 604 33.17 -1.79 -67.94
N SER A 605 32.67 -2.04 -66.73
CA SER A 605 31.39 -2.74 -66.52
C SER A 605 30.50 -1.99 -65.52
N SER A 606 29.19 -2.14 -65.69
CA SER A 606 28.13 -1.54 -64.87
C SER A 606 27.14 -2.62 -64.44
N ALA A 607 26.22 -2.29 -63.53
CA ALA A 607 25.21 -3.19 -62.96
C ALA A 607 24.37 -3.98 -63.99
N GLY A 608 23.89 -5.16 -63.60
CA GLY A 608 23.06 -6.06 -64.44
C GLY A 608 22.37 -7.17 -63.64
N THR A 609 21.15 -6.88 -63.19
CA THR A 609 20.25 -7.64 -62.31
C THR A 609 19.82 -9.05 -62.76
N ALA A 610 19.70 -10.00 -61.81
CA ALA A 610 18.76 -11.13 -61.70
C ALA A 610 18.54 -12.19 -62.83
N GLY A 611 18.37 -13.47 -62.44
CA GLY A 611 17.85 -14.55 -63.31
C GLY A 611 17.66 -15.91 -62.61
N LYS A 612 16.44 -16.48 -62.65
CA LYS A 612 16.02 -17.77 -62.04
C LYS A 612 16.34 -19.02 -62.89
N ASN A 613 15.95 -20.21 -62.38
CA ASN A 613 15.62 -21.50 -63.06
C ASN A 613 16.82 -22.46 -63.27
N LYS A 614 16.86 -23.75 -62.83
CA LYS A 614 15.99 -24.98 -62.93
C LYS A 614 16.76 -26.05 -63.76
N LEU A 615 16.62 -27.39 -63.70
CA LEU A 615 15.75 -28.38 -62.99
C LEU A 615 16.36 -29.82 -63.20
N ASN A 616 15.91 -30.86 -62.45
CA ASN A 616 15.97 -32.33 -62.79
C ASN A 616 17.37 -33.02 -62.80
N HIS A 617 17.60 -34.35 -62.63
CA HIS A 617 16.93 -35.58 -62.08
C HIS A 617 18.05 -36.69 -61.97
N ARG A 618 17.97 -37.97 -61.53
CA ARG A 618 16.94 -38.96 -61.06
C ARG A 618 17.62 -40.14 -60.29
N LYS A 619 16.82 -41.12 -59.84
CA LYS A 619 17.02 -42.56 -59.46
C LYS A 619 18.06 -43.37 -60.29
N GLU A 620 18.61 -44.55 -59.92
CA GLU A 620 18.42 -45.51 -58.78
C GLU A 620 19.62 -46.51 -58.61
N GLU A 621 19.77 -47.13 -57.41
CA GLU A 621 20.15 -48.55 -57.02
C GLU A 621 21.10 -49.46 -57.88
N LEU A 622 21.84 -50.49 -57.39
CA LEU A 622 22.03 -51.18 -56.07
C LEU A 622 23.38 -51.99 -56.03
N GLU A 623 23.90 -52.32 -54.81
CA GLU A 623 24.67 -53.55 -54.40
C GLU A 623 25.97 -54.05 -55.13
N ASP A 624 26.94 -54.81 -54.58
CA ASP A 624 27.24 -55.40 -53.23
C ASP A 624 28.77 -55.72 -53.08
N ARG A 625 29.23 -55.95 -51.83
CA ARG A 625 30.10 -57.07 -51.37
C ARG A 625 31.63 -56.93 -51.05
N ARG A 626 31.96 -57.45 -49.84
CA ARG A 626 33.23 -58.06 -49.30
C ARG A 626 34.14 -57.19 -48.38
N ARG A 627 34.24 -57.49 -47.06
CA ARG A 627 35.10 -58.48 -46.29
C ARG A 627 36.49 -57.90 -45.89
N LEU A 628 37.18 -58.21 -44.77
CA LEU A 628 37.00 -59.21 -43.68
C LEU A 628 37.89 -58.87 -42.43
N SER A 629 37.45 -59.21 -41.19
CA SER A 629 38.22 -59.62 -39.97
C SER A 629 39.35 -58.75 -39.34
N ALA A 630 39.74 -58.87 -38.06
CA ALA A 630 39.08 -59.30 -36.79
C ALA A 630 40.06 -59.17 -35.58
N SER A 631 39.56 -58.86 -34.37
CA SER A 631 40.13 -59.23 -33.04
C SER A 631 39.16 -58.81 -31.91
N GLY A 632 39.29 -59.32 -30.67
CA GLY A 632 38.45 -58.89 -29.54
C GLY A 632 38.61 -59.66 -28.21
N SER A 633 37.95 -59.17 -27.14
CA SER A 633 37.91 -59.73 -25.77
C SER A 633 36.92 -58.94 -24.87
N SER A 634 36.32 -59.43 -23.78
CA SER A 634 35.70 -60.73 -23.42
C SER A 634 35.08 -60.62 -21.98
N TRP A 635 34.37 -61.66 -21.49
CA TRP A 635 33.66 -61.80 -20.17
C TRP A 635 32.35 -60.98 -20.05
N ALA A 636 31.17 -61.47 -19.62
CA ALA A 636 30.69 -62.56 -18.71
C ALA A 636 30.80 -62.20 -17.21
N ASP A 637 29.85 -62.49 -16.30
CA ASP A 637 28.61 -63.31 -16.25
C ASP A 637 27.66 -62.70 -15.14
N ARG A 638 26.39 -63.05 -14.80
CA ARG A 638 25.37 -64.11 -15.02
C ARG A 638 23.94 -63.47 -14.87
N TYR A 639 22.82 -63.96 -15.41
CA TYR A 639 21.88 -65.03 -14.96
C TYR A 639 21.53 -65.04 -13.45
N SER A 640 20.31 -65.33 -12.92
CA SER A 640 18.89 -65.47 -13.38
C SER A 640 18.03 -65.64 -12.08
N GLY A 641 16.68 -65.59 -12.00
CA GLY A 641 15.57 -65.40 -12.96
C GLY A 641 14.28 -66.10 -12.46
N SER A 642 13.08 -65.69 -12.91
CA SER A 642 11.73 -66.27 -12.59
C SER A 642 11.21 -66.08 -11.14
N SER A 643 9.92 -66.18 -10.79
CA SER A 643 8.71 -66.52 -11.58
C SER A 643 7.38 -65.92 -11.04
N GLN A 644 6.26 -66.29 -11.66
CA GLN A 644 4.81 -66.05 -11.42
C GLN A 644 4.34 -66.13 -9.94
N SER A 645 3.14 -65.66 -9.53
CA SER A 645 1.82 -65.69 -10.21
C SER A 645 0.73 -64.72 -9.68
N ASP A 646 -0.25 -64.43 -10.55
CA ASP A 646 -1.69 -64.13 -10.34
C ASP A 646 -2.25 -63.74 -8.95
N TYR A 647 -2.99 -62.61 -8.91
CA TYR A 647 -4.47 -62.64 -8.78
C TYR A 647 -5.12 -61.28 -9.15
N SER A 648 -6.41 -61.29 -9.51
CA SER A 648 -7.28 -60.15 -9.85
C SER A 648 -8.75 -60.65 -9.84
N PRO A 649 -9.81 -59.81 -9.91
CA PRO A 649 -9.91 -58.35 -10.14
C PRO A 649 -10.54 -57.63 -8.91
N ARG A 650 -11.32 -56.53 -8.89
CA ARG A 650 -12.12 -55.64 -9.81
C ARG A 650 -12.37 -54.34 -9.02
N SER A 651 -12.73 -53.15 -9.52
CA SER A 651 -12.93 -52.48 -10.83
C SER A 651 -12.58 -50.98 -10.60
N GLY A 652 -12.13 -50.18 -11.56
CA GLY A 652 -12.86 -49.73 -12.76
C GLY A 652 -13.81 -48.56 -12.41
N THR A 653 -13.83 -47.41 -13.11
CA THR A 653 -13.11 -47.09 -14.37
C THR A 653 -12.94 -45.56 -14.55
N THR A 654 -11.80 -45.16 -15.12
CA THR A 654 -11.55 -43.87 -15.81
C THR A 654 -11.92 -44.06 -17.32
N PRO A 655 -11.40 -43.36 -18.37
CA PRO A 655 -10.49 -42.18 -18.47
C PRO A 655 -10.83 -41.17 -19.62
N TYR A 656 -9.91 -40.20 -19.81
CA TYR A 656 -9.64 -39.31 -20.97
C TYR A 656 -10.69 -38.23 -21.35
N GLU A 657 -10.40 -36.96 -21.70
CA GLU A 657 -9.19 -36.20 -22.14
C GLU A 657 -9.01 -36.06 -23.68
N LEU A 658 -8.71 -34.83 -24.14
CA LEU A 658 -8.55 -34.36 -25.55
C LEU A 658 -9.86 -34.38 -26.39
N GLU A 659 -10.10 -33.50 -27.38
CA GLU A 659 -9.24 -32.65 -28.24
C GLU A 659 -9.75 -31.20 -28.42
N GLU A 660 -8.94 -30.33 -29.04
CA GLU A 660 -9.39 -29.05 -29.64
C GLU A 660 -10.07 -29.26 -31.01
N SER A 661 -11.00 -28.38 -31.40
CA SER A 661 -11.39 -28.20 -32.81
C SER A 661 -11.87 -26.76 -33.10
N LEU A 662 -11.75 -26.35 -34.36
CA LEU A 662 -11.90 -24.96 -34.85
C LEU A 662 -13.11 -24.80 -35.78
N ILE A 663 -13.52 -23.53 -36.00
CA ILE A 663 -14.48 -23.05 -37.03
C ILE A 663 -15.94 -23.40 -36.66
N SER A 664 -16.88 -22.45 -36.60
CA SER A 664 -17.25 -21.54 -37.70
C SER A 664 -17.61 -20.10 -37.31
N ALA A 665 -17.61 -19.22 -38.31
CA ALA A 665 -18.33 -17.96 -38.31
C ALA A 665 -19.71 -18.14 -38.98
N GLU A 666 -20.45 -17.04 -39.17
CA GLU A 666 -21.81 -16.96 -39.74
C GLU A 666 -22.92 -17.49 -38.81
N ASP A 667 -23.52 -16.56 -38.05
CA ASP A 667 -24.98 -16.36 -38.10
C ASP A 667 -25.34 -14.94 -37.59
N GLU A 668 -25.47 -13.99 -38.53
CA GLU A 668 -26.03 -12.67 -38.23
C GLU A 668 -27.57 -12.76 -38.22
N HIS A 669 -28.19 -12.79 -37.04
CA HIS A 669 -29.61 -12.44 -36.92
C HIS A 669 -29.91 -11.51 -35.74
N TYR A 670 -30.27 -10.27 -36.10
CA TYR A 670 -30.44 -9.15 -35.18
C TYR A 670 -31.83 -9.18 -34.53
N GLY A 671 -31.95 -9.84 -33.38
CA GLY A 671 -33.20 -9.91 -32.62
C GLY A 671 -33.58 -8.56 -32.00
N SER A 672 -34.42 -7.79 -32.69
CA SER A 672 -35.07 -6.60 -32.10
C SER A 672 -36.00 -7.05 -30.97
N PHE A 673 -35.76 -6.54 -29.76
CA PHE A 673 -36.71 -6.65 -28.66
C PHE A 673 -37.50 -5.35 -28.56
N ASP A 674 -38.64 -5.30 -29.24
CA ASP A 674 -39.68 -4.32 -28.95
C ASP A 674 -40.18 -4.46 -27.50
N GLU A 675 -40.63 -3.36 -26.90
CA GLU A 675 -41.04 -3.31 -25.50
C GLU A 675 -42.35 -4.08 -25.27
N ALA A 676 -42.22 -5.35 -24.85
CA ALA A 676 -43.32 -6.12 -24.29
C ALA A 676 -43.48 -5.81 -22.79
N ASP A 677 -44.51 -5.05 -22.43
CA ASP A 677 -44.85 -4.70 -21.05
C ASP A 677 -44.88 -5.93 -20.12
N GLN A 678 -43.94 -5.99 -19.17
CA GLN A 678 -43.97 -6.94 -18.06
C GLN A 678 -43.96 -6.17 -16.72
N PRO A 679 -44.71 -6.65 -15.70
CA PRO A 679 -44.86 -5.93 -14.44
C PRO A 679 -43.52 -5.77 -13.72
N GLN A 680 -43.28 -4.57 -13.21
CA GLN A 680 -42.00 -4.20 -12.58
C GLN A 680 -41.70 -5.07 -11.35
N THR A 681 -40.75 -5.99 -11.53
CA THR A 681 -40.11 -6.72 -10.42
C THR A 681 -38.81 -6.02 -10.01
N PRO A 682 -38.46 -5.99 -8.70
CA PRO A 682 -37.33 -5.19 -8.19
C PRO A 682 -35.94 -5.71 -8.58
N SER A 683 -35.83 -6.77 -9.37
CA SER A 683 -34.56 -7.27 -9.93
C SER A 683 -34.03 -6.40 -11.08
N ASN A 684 -34.91 -5.74 -11.82
CA ASN A 684 -34.53 -5.03 -13.05
C ASN A 684 -33.78 -3.71 -12.80
N SER A 685 -33.96 -3.04 -11.65
CA SER A 685 -33.14 -1.86 -11.30
C SER A 685 -31.72 -2.30 -10.96
N ALA A 686 -31.56 -3.21 -10.00
CA ALA A 686 -30.27 -3.73 -9.56
C ALA A 686 -29.43 -4.28 -10.72
N LEU A 687 -30.04 -5.03 -11.66
CA LEU A 687 -29.34 -5.51 -12.86
C LEU A 687 -28.94 -4.36 -13.82
N LYS A 688 -29.79 -3.33 -13.96
CA LYS A 688 -29.52 -2.16 -14.82
C LYS A 688 -28.45 -1.24 -14.22
N ALA A 689 -28.42 -1.08 -12.90
CA ALA A 689 -27.35 -0.38 -12.19
C ALA A 689 -26.05 -1.18 -12.14
N ALA A 690 -26.09 -2.52 -11.95
CA ALA A 690 -24.89 -3.35 -12.08
C ALA A 690 -24.32 -3.23 -13.51
N LYS A 691 -25.16 -3.30 -14.54
CA LYS A 691 -24.76 -3.02 -15.93
C LYS A 691 -24.20 -1.60 -16.12
N LYS A 692 -24.76 -0.57 -15.47
CA LYS A 692 -24.25 0.81 -15.53
C LYS A 692 -22.90 0.97 -14.82
N ALA A 693 -22.73 0.36 -13.65
CA ALA A 693 -21.46 0.35 -12.93
C ALA A 693 -20.40 -0.41 -13.73
N LEU A 694 -20.72 -1.61 -14.23
CA LEU A 694 -19.86 -2.38 -15.12
C LEU A 694 -19.49 -1.60 -16.39
N ALA A 695 -20.42 -0.92 -17.06
CA ALA A 695 -20.14 -0.04 -18.19
C ALA A 695 -19.41 1.27 -17.83
N THR A 696 -19.18 1.55 -16.54
CA THR A 696 -18.34 2.66 -16.04
C THR A 696 -16.95 2.15 -15.61
N ILE A 697 -16.83 0.87 -15.27
CA ILE A 697 -15.62 0.19 -14.77
C ILE A 697 -14.88 -0.53 -15.91
N SER A 698 -15.60 -1.11 -16.86
CA SER A 698 -15.09 -1.86 -18.00
C SER A 698 -14.73 -0.92 -19.17
N PRO A 699 -13.58 -1.14 -19.85
CA PRO A 699 -13.29 -0.54 -21.14
C PRO A 699 -13.93 -1.30 -22.34
N TRP A 700 -14.71 -2.36 -22.05
CA TRP A 700 -15.45 -3.21 -23.00
C TRP A 700 -16.94 -3.26 -22.64
#